data_AF-A0A0D1CFH5-F1
#
_entry.id   AF-A0A0D1CFH5-F1
#
_cell.length_a   1.000
_cell.length_b   1.000
_cell.length_c   1.000
_cell.angle_alpha   90.00
_cell.angle_beta   90.00
_cell.angle_gamma   90.00
#
_symmetry.space_group_name_H-M   'P 1'
#
loop_
_entity.id
_entity.type
_entity.pdbx_description
1 polymer ?
#
loop_
_entity_poly.entity_id
_entity_poly.type
_entity_poly.pdbx_seq_one_letter_code
_entity_poly.pdbx_strand_id
1 'polypeptide(L)'
;MGLANSLQDAAGSSAAPYHAVSLHNHGVFLLLNSLLEPNFVILVAYLCINMYLAFRVISIATRRHRQLNLIPRESGGVNLVKLPVTADEDVLKTEPFLQGRARSQKPKSDTPVADALIRLATWAFQNEAQCAKRIFGLLAVFSLASTWYYMLAFLRHSYLSYLERCRLASYPLPPTPPPWDLSRPALLVAALHLRILRISQWLASLSLFKEAWMEVIKDAPSWWWSSEICVITVGAWALFLRHEAERLRIPHVWTVMALGQLVAISFAFNLFNLAVIYRLDVIDLIAARSHRLCSGTHRVMVPLQDNSSPSPPQIWSMSEDERPDEASRVSATLYRPTLRTPNALHATSLPSNPRASPPRNVRVVSTELTVQRFPLAPQPQFMDKLARLMQRCIPEELGMPLFVLAGLSSVLQHPNSFTKVMVMHVFPLLISLYPAYRTSSSSSRLLPSLRVATAPIEPNRSTGQILLEMVSRSKSRLPLWKDAKVYYLALGIVSILLRFWVSLACFLEVNASRTNLHRAWQTVTLLFPTTFGRHPAQSSISSDHVCVALSATVFVLIESGLWLWKTAVASPSCYLPPDGADDENKGEDHDGHVLHGRFPTLIKLDRLDRKVIETQACVVVVLLVLSPLLGGSATFSLYLAVRCMWVEQYQRYRAAQDDTFLRRTQHRGHAVEKVVEDTEEVQLLENEEGERCIEVRRMYISELRPRSISSTRPDLRHGTSGDVVQGRTQTITNRRR
;
A
#
# COMPACT_ATOMS: atom_id res chain seq x y z
N MET A 1 -44.34 62.41 -28.36
CA MET A 1 -43.84 62.87 -29.68
C MET A 1 -42.41 62.38 -29.83
N GLY A 2 -42.13 61.58 -30.87
CA GLY A 2 -40.78 61.14 -31.23
C GLY A 2 -40.50 59.64 -31.05
N LEU A 3 -41.17 58.78 -31.84
CA LEU A 3 -40.74 57.39 -32.10
C LEU A 3 -41.59 56.81 -33.26
N ALA A 4 -41.21 57.14 -34.50
CA ALA A 4 -41.60 56.43 -35.71
C ALA A 4 -40.74 56.95 -36.86
N ASN A 5 -39.82 56.11 -37.37
CA ASN A 5 -39.21 56.11 -38.71
C ASN A 5 -37.82 55.47 -38.66
N SER A 6 -37.75 54.13 -38.79
CA SER A 6 -36.51 53.39 -39.05
C SER A 6 -36.80 51.92 -39.35
N LEU A 7 -37.74 51.62 -40.25
CA LEU A 7 -38.06 50.24 -40.64
C LEU A 7 -38.56 50.17 -42.09
N GLN A 8 -37.72 50.59 -43.03
CA GLN A 8 -37.91 50.37 -44.46
C GLN A 8 -36.57 50.59 -45.16
N ASP A 9 -35.73 49.56 -45.19
CA ASP A 9 -34.61 49.41 -46.14
C ASP A 9 -33.95 48.03 -45.98
N ALA A 10 -34.72 46.97 -46.24
CA ALA A 10 -34.20 45.60 -46.31
C ALA A 10 -34.98 44.76 -47.32
N ALA A 11 -34.92 45.12 -48.61
CA ALA A 11 -35.38 44.28 -49.71
C ALA A 11 -34.46 44.47 -50.93
N GLY A 12 -33.33 43.75 -50.92
CA GLY A 12 -32.33 43.76 -51.99
C GLY A 12 -31.45 42.52 -51.94
N SER A 13 -32.07 41.34 -51.94
CA SER A 13 -31.40 40.03 -51.94
C SER A 13 -31.02 39.64 -53.38
N SER A 14 -29.77 39.93 -53.75
CA SER A 14 -29.10 39.35 -54.92
C SER A 14 -28.66 37.93 -54.58
N ALA A 15 -29.23 36.94 -55.27
CA ALA A 15 -28.87 35.52 -55.15
C ALA A 15 -27.42 35.28 -55.58
N ALA A 16 -26.52 35.10 -54.62
CA ALA A 16 -25.16 34.61 -54.86
C ALA A 16 -25.20 33.07 -55.05
N PRO A 17 -24.41 32.53 -55.99
CA PRO A 17 -24.39 31.09 -56.26
C PRO A 17 -23.80 30.33 -55.06
N TYR A 18 -24.55 29.34 -54.58
CA TYR A 18 -24.11 28.37 -53.59
C TYR A 18 -22.94 27.55 -54.14
N HIS A 19 -21.71 28.02 -53.90
CA HIS A 19 -20.55 27.14 -53.96
C HIS A 19 -20.66 26.13 -52.81
N ALA A 20 -20.90 24.87 -53.15
CA ALA A 20 -20.79 23.75 -52.24
C ALA A 20 -19.33 23.65 -51.75
N VAL A 21 -19.04 24.31 -50.62
CA VAL A 21 -17.77 24.21 -49.94
C VAL A 21 -17.63 22.79 -49.42
N SER A 22 -16.69 22.04 -49.99
CA SER A 22 -16.31 20.69 -49.59
C SER A 22 -15.92 20.67 -48.10
N LEU A 23 -16.86 20.26 -47.26
CA LEU A 23 -16.79 20.34 -45.79
C LEU A 23 -15.89 19.28 -45.15
N HIS A 24 -15.29 18.37 -45.92
CA HIS A 24 -14.61 17.19 -45.36
C HIS A 24 -13.08 17.30 -45.19
N ASN A 25 -12.40 18.26 -45.81
CA ASN A 25 -10.94 18.38 -45.70
C ASN A 25 -10.43 19.54 -44.82
N HIS A 26 -11.29 20.49 -44.41
CA HIS A 26 -10.87 21.60 -43.56
C HIS A 26 -10.74 21.22 -42.07
N GLY A 27 -11.54 20.26 -41.58
CA GLY A 27 -11.52 19.86 -40.17
C GLY A 27 -10.17 19.29 -39.72
N VAL A 28 -9.58 18.37 -40.50
CA VAL A 28 -8.31 17.72 -40.15
C VAL A 28 -7.15 18.71 -40.23
N PHE A 29 -7.13 19.60 -41.22
CA PHE A 29 -6.07 20.62 -41.35
C PHE A 29 -6.19 21.74 -40.30
N LEU A 30 -7.40 22.13 -39.89
CA LEU A 30 -7.63 23.04 -38.76
C LEU A 30 -7.21 22.39 -37.44
N LEU A 31 -7.52 21.10 -37.27
CA LEU A 31 -7.14 20.33 -36.09
C LEU A 31 -5.62 20.13 -36.05
N LEU A 32 -4.97 19.78 -37.16
CA LEU A 32 -3.50 19.76 -37.27
C LEU A 32 -2.86 21.13 -37.06
N ASN A 33 -3.46 22.22 -37.57
CA ASN A 33 -2.95 23.58 -37.31
C ASN A 33 -3.06 23.96 -35.84
N SER A 34 -4.11 23.51 -35.15
CA SER A 34 -4.26 23.68 -33.70
C SER A 34 -3.29 22.78 -32.90
N LEU A 35 -3.01 21.56 -33.39
CA LEU A 35 -2.00 20.66 -32.82
C LEU A 35 -0.56 21.13 -33.10
N LEU A 36 -0.32 21.94 -34.14
CA LEU A 36 0.99 22.53 -34.44
C LEU A 36 1.10 23.99 -33.98
N GLU A 37 0.17 24.43 -33.15
CA GLU A 37 0.33 25.65 -32.37
C GLU A 37 1.42 25.38 -31.32
N PRO A 38 2.47 26.20 -31.18
CA PRO A 38 3.59 25.84 -30.28
C PRO A 38 3.20 25.75 -28.80
N ASN A 39 1.99 26.20 -28.44
CA ASN A 39 1.35 25.95 -27.15
C ASN A 39 1.19 24.46 -26.93
N PHE A 40 0.79 23.75 -27.98
CA PHE A 40 0.71 22.29 -28.00
C PHE A 40 2.08 21.65 -27.90
N VAL A 41 3.13 22.16 -28.54
CA VAL A 41 4.48 21.57 -28.47
C VAL A 41 5.08 21.67 -27.07
N ILE A 42 5.01 22.85 -26.43
CA ILE A 42 5.46 23.03 -25.04
C ILE A 42 4.63 22.15 -24.09
N LEU A 43 3.33 22.07 -24.33
CA LEU A 43 2.43 21.26 -23.54
C LEU A 43 2.67 19.75 -23.74
N VAL A 44 2.97 19.30 -24.95
CA VAL A 44 3.38 17.92 -25.25
C VAL A 44 4.73 17.65 -24.60
N ALA A 45 5.69 18.56 -24.66
CA ALA A 45 6.97 18.39 -23.96
C ALA A 45 6.77 18.28 -22.43
N TYR A 46 5.91 19.13 -21.86
CA TYR A 46 5.51 19.06 -20.46
C TYR A 46 4.81 17.74 -20.13
N LEU A 47 3.88 17.28 -20.99
CA LEU A 47 3.22 15.98 -20.88
C LEU A 47 4.23 14.85 -20.94
N CYS A 48 5.18 14.88 -21.87
CA CYS A 48 6.23 13.87 -22.01
C CYS A 48 7.13 13.82 -20.78
N ILE A 49 7.53 14.96 -20.22
CA ILE A 49 8.31 15.03 -18.96
C ILE A 49 7.48 14.41 -17.83
N ASN A 50 6.20 14.76 -17.72
CA ASN A 50 5.31 14.23 -16.70
C ASN A 50 5.05 12.72 -16.86
N MET A 51 4.88 12.24 -18.09
CA MET A 51 4.74 10.81 -18.41
C MET A 51 6.04 10.06 -18.14
N TYR A 52 7.20 10.67 -18.39
CA TYR A 52 8.49 10.12 -18.02
C TYR A 52 8.63 10.00 -16.49
N LEU A 53 8.24 11.03 -15.73
CA LEU A 53 8.21 10.98 -14.27
C LEU A 53 7.25 9.90 -13.76
N ALA A 54 6.04 9.82 -14.32
CA ALA A 54 5.06 8.79 -13.99
C ALA A 54 5.59 7.38 -14.28
N PHE A 55 6.20 7.18 -15.47
CA PHE A 55 6.83 5.93 -15.84
C PHE A 55 7.97 5.56 -14.88
N ARG A 56 8.79 6.53 -14.48
CA ARG A 56 9.83 6.33 -13.45
C ARG A 56 9.23 5.90 -12.11
N VAL A 57 8.16 6.54 -11.65
CA VAL A 57 7.45 6.17 -10.41
C VAL A 57 6.90 4.75 -10.49
N ILE A 58 6.21 4.41 -11.59
CA ILE A 58 5.66 3.06 -11.82
C ILE A 58 6.80 2.04 -11.90
N SER A 59 7.88 2.35 -12.61
CA SER A 59 9.05 1.47 -12.73
C SER A 59 9.65 1.20 -11.35
N ILE A 60 9.90 2.23 -10.55
CA ILE A 60 10.43 2.08 -9.17
C ILE A 60 9.48 1.24 -8.30
N ALA A 61 8.17 1.43 -8.43
CA ALA A 61 7.18 0.66 -7.69
C ALA A 61 7.16 -0.82 -8.10
N THR A 62 7.26 -1.11 -9.40
CA THR A 62 7.09 -2.45 -10.00
C THR A 62 8.39 -3.25 -10.12
N ARG A 63 9.56 -2.60 -10.14
CA ARG A 63 10.87 -3.25 -10.39
C ARG A 63 11.16 -4.41 -9.43
N ARG A 64 10.82 -4.25 -8.14
CA ARG A 64 11.03 -5.29 -7.12
C ARG A 64 10.09 -6.51 -7.26
N HIS A 65 8.95 -6.37 -7.95
CA HIS A 65 8.11 -7.52 -8.29
C HIS A 65 8.80 -8.41 -9.34
N ARG A 66 9.48 -7.80 -10.32
CA ARG A 66 10.21 -8.53 -11.37
C ARG A 66 11.38 -9.34 -10.79
N GLN A 67 12.12 -8.79 -9.83
CA GLN A 67 13.22 -9.49 -9.17
C GLN A 67 12.78 -10.74 -8.39
N LEU A 68 11.60 -10.72 -7.76
CA LEU A 68 11.09 -11.87 -7.02
C LEU A 68 10.61 -12.99 -7.94
N ASN A 69 10.09 -12.66 -9.12
CA ASN A 69 9.74 -13.64 -10.15
C ASN A 69 10.98 -14.28 -10.80
N LEU A 70 12.13 -13.60 -10.75
CA LEU A 70 13.40 -14.11 -11.28
C LEU A 70 14.13 -15.07 -10.34
N ILE A 71 13.64 -15.27 -9.11
CA ILE A 71 14.11 -16.40 -8.28
C ILE A 71 13.60 -17.67 -8.97
N PRO A 72 14.47 -18.54 -9.50
CA PRO A 72 14.06 -19.72 -10.26
C PRO A 72 13.03 -20.51 -9.45
N ARG A 73 11.88 -20.83 -10.07
CA ARG A 73 10.93 -21.80 -9.50
C ARG A 73 11.59 -23.18 -9.31
N GLU A 74 12.72 -23.41 -9.96
CA GLU A 74 13.55 -24.60 -9.87
C GLU A 74 14.57 -24.48 -8.73
N SER A 75 14.11 -24.48 -7.48
CA SER A 75 14.94 -25.10 -6.45
C SER A 75 14.91 -26.59 -6.76
N GLY A 76 16.03 -27.10 -7.30
CA GLY A 76 16.18 -28.48 -7.74
C GLY A 76 15.62 -29.48 -6.73
N GLY A 77 14.43 -29.99 -7.02
CA GLY A 77 14.03 -31.29 -6.55
C GLY A 77 14.97 -32.29 -7.20
N VAL A 78 15.77 -32.95 -6.38
CA VAL A 78 16.48 -34.18 -6.70
C VAL A 78 15.58 -35.05 -7.57
N ASN A 79 16.03 -35.32 -8.80
CA ASN A 79 15.51 -36.26 -9.80
C ASN A 79 14.38 -37.19 -9.30
N LEU A 80 13.13 -36.73 -9.32
CA LEU A 80 11.98 -37.63 -9.36
C LEU A 80 11.40 -37.55 -10.78
N VAL A 81 11.76 -38.57 -11.55
CA VAL A 81 11.23 -39.03 -12.85
C VAL A 81 10.10 -38.17 -13.42
N LYS A 82 10.41 -37.38 -14.46
CA LYS A 82 9.42 -36.87 -15.41
C LYS A 82 8.85 -38.07 -16.18
N LEU A 83 7.62 -38.49 -15.86
CA LEU A 83 6.86 -39.37 -16.74
C LEU A 83 6.35 -38.57 -17.96
N PRO A 84 6.50 -39.09 -19.18
CA PRO A 84 5.98 -38.45 -20.38
C PRO A 84 4.46 -38.63 -20.45
N VAL A 85 3.71 -37.56 -20.21
CA VAL A 85 2.28 -37.52 -20.54
C VAL A 85 2.16 -37.32 -22.04
N THR A 86 1.83 -38.40 -22.73
CA THR A 86 1.44 -38.41 -24.14
C THR A 86 0.02 -37.91 -24.28
N ALA A 87 -0.24 -37.25 -25.40
CA ALA A 87 -1.42 -36.48 -25.71
C ALA A 87 -2.71 -37.32 -25.75
N ASP A 88 -3.79 -36.77 -25.19
CA ASP A 88 -5.15 -36.98 -25.66
C ASP A 88 -5.99 -35.75 -25.29
N GLU A 89 -6.18 -34.85 -26.25
CA GLU A 89 -6.93 -33.59 -26.09
C GLU A 89 -8.37 -33.67 -26.64
N ASP A 90 -8.89 -34.86 -26.93
CA ASP A 90 -10.11 -35.03 -27.75
C ASP A 90 -11.37 -35.55 -27.04
N VAL A 91 -11.43 -35.67 -25.70
CA VAL A 91 -12.59 -36.32 -25.01
C VAL A 91 -13.49 -35.39 -24.18
N LEU A 92 -13.14 -34.11 -23.98
CA LEU A 92 -13.95 -33.20 -23.13
C LEU A 92 -14.90 -32.29 -23.91
N LYS A 93 -15.80 -32.88 -24.71
CA LYS A 93 -16.93 -32.16 -25.35
C LYS A 93 -18.21 -33.00 -25.47
N THR A 94 -18.69 -33.67 -24.43
CA THR A 94 -20.12 -34.04 -24.35
C THR A 94 -20.46 -34.61 -22.99
N GLU A 95 -21.11 -33.83 -22.13
CA GLU A 95 -22.04 -34.35 -21.10
C GLU A 95 -22.92 -33.18 -20.61
N PRO A 96 -24.08 -32.93 -21.27
CA PRO A 96 -25.01 -31.90 -20.86
C PRO A 96 -26.25 -32.50 -20.16
N PHE A 97 -26.17 -33.58 -19.39
CA PHE A 97 -27.38 -34.11 -18.73
C PHE A 97 -27.07 -34.76 -17.38
N LEU A 98 -27.11 -33.97 -16.30
CA LEU A 98 -27.69 -34.34 -14.99
C LEU A 98 -27.56 -33.16 -14.01
N GLN A 99 -28.19 -32.03 -14.37
CA GLN A 99 -28.39 -30.91 -13.46
C GLN A 99 -29.58 -31.20 -12.54
N GLY A 100 -29.41 -32.18 -11.64
CA GLY A 100 -30.30 -32.40 -10.51
C GLY A 100 -30.31 -31.16 -9.62
N ARG A 101 -31.29 -30.27 -9.84
CA ARG A 101 -31.47 -28.99 -9.15
C ARG A 101 -31.95 -29.23 -7.72
N ALA A 102 -31.10 -29.82 -6.88
CA ALA A 102 -31.26 -29.72 -5.44
C ALA A 102 -31.16 -28.22 -5.10
N ARG A 103 -32.31 -27.60 -4.79
CA ARG A 103 -32.37 -26.26 -4.19
C ARG A 103 -31.70 -26.34 -2.82
N SER A 104 -30.37 -26.38 -2.80
CA SER A 104 -29.58 -26.15 -1.60
C SER A 104 -29.96 -24.76 -1.11
N GLN A 105 -30.78 -24.70 -0.05
CA GLN A 105 -31.12 -23.45 0.58
C GLN A 105 -29.81 -22.80 1.00
N LYS A 106 -29.45 -21.69 0.33
CA LYS A 106 -28.23 -20.97 0.67
C LYS A 106 -28.38 -20.54 2.13
N PRO A 107 -27.52 -21.02 3.05
CA PRO A 107 -27.60 -20.61 4.44
C PRO A 107 -27.56 -19.08 4.48
N LYS A 108 -28.53 -18.47 5.18
CA LYS A 108 -28.52 -17.02 5.40
C LYS A 108 -27.25 -16.72 6.19
N SER A 109 -26.37 -15.90 5.62
CA SER A 109 -25.19 -15.44 6.35
C SER A 109 -25.63 -14.45 7.41
N ASP A 110 -25.11 -14.63 8.62
CA ASP A 110 -25.32 -13.72 9.74
C ASP A 110 -24.49 -12.42 9.58
N THR A 111 -23.59 -12.36 8.59
CA THR A 111 -22.72 -11.19 8.29
C THR A 111 -22.78 -10.79 6.82
N PRO A 112 -23.95 -10.34 6.34
CA PRO A 112 -24.15 -10.05 4.94
C PRO A 112 -23.23 -8.91 4.44
N VAL A 113 -22.95 -7.91 5.28
CA VAL A 113 -22.15 -6.75 4.87
C VAL A 113 -20.67 -7.10 4.83
N ALA A 114 -20.16 -7.76 5.87
CA ALA A 114 -18.76 -8.22 5.88
C ALA A 114 -18.49 -9.21 4.75
N ASP A 115 -19.40 -10.17 4.52
CA ASP A 115 -19.26 -11.14 3.43
C ASP A 115 -19.25 -10.46 2.07
N ALA A 116 -20.07 -9.42 1.86
CA ALA A 116 -20.08 -8.67 0.61
C ALA A 116 -18.76 -7.94 0.37
N LEU A 117 -18.21 -7.27 1.39
CA LEU A 117 -16.91 -6.58 1.29
C LEU A 117 -15.76 -7.56 1.08
N ILE A 118 -15.75 -8.67 1.82
CA ILE A 118 -14.76 -9.74 1.65
C ILE A 118 -14.85 -10.34 0.24
N ARG A 119 -16.06 -10.58 -0.29
CA ARG A 119 -16.25 -11.07 -1.66
C ARG A 119 -15.75 -10.07 -2.69
N LEU A 120 -16.01 -8.79 -2.49
CA LEU A 120 -15.50 -7.74 -3.37
C LEU A 120 -13.97 -7.68 -3.35
N ALA A 121 -13.35 -7.74 -2.17
CA ALA A 121 -11.91 -7.73 -2.05
C ALA A 121 -11.28 -9.01 -2.62
N THR A 122 -11.82 -10.18 -2.32
CA THR A 122 -11.33 -11.44 -2.90
C THR A 122 -11.43 -11.42 -4.42
N TRP A 123 -12.53 -10.92 -5.00
CA TRP A 123 -12.65 -10.69 -6.44
C TRP A 123 -11.59 -9.71 -6.96
N ALA A 124 -11.38 -8.58 -6.29
CA ALA A 124 -10.37 -7.60 -6.69
C ALA A 124 -8.95 -8.17 -6.65
N PHE A 125 -8.68 -9.08 -5.69
CA PHE A 125 -7.40 -9.76 -5.49
C PHE A 125 -7.27 -11.10 -6.23
N GLN A 126 -8.28 -11.53 -6.99
CA GLN A 126 -8.18 -12.72 -7.84
C GLN A 126 -7.07 -12.58 -8.89
N ASN A 127 -6.47 -13.71 -9.28
CA ASN A 127 -5.44 -13.81 -10.30
C ASN A 127 -4.29 -12.81 -10.04
N GLU A 128 -3.60 -12.92 -8.89
CA GLU A 128 -2.50 -12.02 -8.52
C GLU A 128 -2.93 -10.54 -8.50
N ALA A 129 -4.11 -10.25 -7.95
CA ALA A 129 -4.68 -8.90 -7.91
C ALA A 129 -4.79 -8.18 -9.26
N GLN A 130 -4.89 -8.91 -10.37
CA GLN A 130 -5.01 -8.32 -11.71
C GLN A 130 -6.21 -7.38 -11.83
N CYS A 131 -7.33 -7.70 -11.20
CA CYS A 131 -8.52 -6.87 -11.26
C CYS A 131 -8.30 -5.52 -10.57
N ALA A 132 -7.78 -5.52 -9.34
CA ALA A 132 -7.43 -4.29 -8.63
C ALA A 132 -6.39 -3.47 -9.42
N LYS A 133 -5.35 -4.12 -9.96
CA LYS A 133 -4.33 -3.47 -10.82
C LYS A 133 -4.96 -2.78 -12.03
N ARG A 134 -5.91 -3.43 -12.72
CA ARG A 134 -6.64 -2.86 -13.87
C ARG A 134 -7.53 -1.69 -13.45
N ILE A 135 -8.27 -1.80 -12.35
CA ILE A 135 -9.14 -0.73 -11.86
C ILE A 135 -8.33 0.54 -11.59
N PHE A 136 -7.25 0.47 -10.81
CA PHE A 136 -6.43 1.65 -10.52
C PHE A 136 -5.64 2.15 -11.75
N GLY A 137 -5.25 1.27 -12.66
CA GLY A 137 -4.68 1.67 -13.95
C GLY A 137 -5.65 2.46 -14.81
N LEU A 138 -6.90 1.99 -14.92
CA LEU A 138 -7.96 2.70 -15.65
C LEU A 138 -8.33 4.02 -14.98
N LEU A 139 -8.46 4.05 -13.65
CA LEU A 139 -8.69 5.29 -12.91
C LEU A 139 -7.55 6.29 -13.08
N ALA A 140 -6.28 5.83 -13.11
CA ALA A 140 -5.14 6.71 -13.40
C ALA A 140 -5.23 7.31 -14.82
N VAL A 141 -5.52 6.50 -15.84
CA VAL A 141 -5.67 6.99 -17.22
C VAL A 141 -6.83 7.97 -17.33
N PHE A 142 -7.97 7.66 -16.71
CA PHE A 142 -9.14 8.53 -16.70
C PHE A 142 -8.86 9.87 -16.00
N SER A 143 -8.23 9.83 -14.82
CA SER A 143 -7.75 11.01 -14.09
C SER A 143 -6.85 11.88 -14.95
N LEU A 144 -5.85 11.28 -15.61
CA LEU A 144 -4.92 11.99 -16.46
C LEU A 144 -5.65 12.64 -17.64
N ALA A 145 -6.50 11.89 -18.34
CA ALA A 145 -7.26 12.40 -19.48
C ALA A 145 -8.17 13.58 -19.08
N SER A 146 -8.88 13.46 -17.95
CA SER A 146 -9.80 14.50 -17.48
C SER A 146 -9.05 15.78 -17.09
N THR A 147 -7.99 15.69 -16.29
CA THR A 147 -7.23 16.87 -15.87
C THR A 147 -6.56 17.55 -17.06
N TRP A 148 -5.99 16.79 -17.99
CA TRP A 148 -5.33 17.36 -19.17
C TRP A 148 -6.29 18.00 -20.15
N TYR A 149 -7.50 17.45 -20.28
CA TYR A 149 -8.55 18.08 -21.06
C TYR A 149 -8.84 19.51 -20.56
N TYR A 150 -9.02 19.69 -19.25
CA TYR A 150 -9.27 21.01 -18.67
C TYR A 150 -8.02 21.91 -18.65
N MET A 151 -6.83 21.35 -18.45
CA MET A 151 -5.56 22.09 -18.54
C MET A 151 -5.37 22.69 -19.94
N LEU A 152 -5.63 21.90 -20.99
CA LEU A 152 -5.62 22.34 -22.38
C LEU A 152 -6.65 23.44 -22.63
N ALA A 153 -7.87 23.26 -22.14
CA ALA A 153 -8.93 24.27 -22.24
C ALA A 153 -8.53 25.58 -21.52
N PHE A 154 -7.87 25.49 -20.36
CA PHE A 154 -7.38 26.63 -19.61
C PHE A 154 -6.27 27.37 -20.35
N LEU A 155 -5.29 26.66 -20.91
CA LEU A 155 -4.21 27.28 -21.67
C LEU A 155 -4.72 27.98 -22.92
N ARG A 156 -5.69 27.37 -23.62
CA ARG A 156 -6.39 28.02 -24.73
C ARG A 156 -7.10 29.30 -24.25
N HIS A 157 -7.83 29.22 -23.14
CA HIS A 157 -8.54 30.37 -22.58
C HIS A 157 -7.57 31.51 -22.22
N SER A 158 -6.51 31.21 -21.47
CA SER A 158 -5.50 32.20 -21.06
C SER A 158 -4.75 32.80 -22.26
N TYR A 159 -4.51 32.03 -23.33
CA TYR A 159 -3.93 32.54 -24.57
C TYR A 159 -4.85 33.54 -25.28
N LEU A 160 -6.14 33.24 -25.39
CA LEU A 160 -7.12 34.16 -25.98
C LEU A 160 -7.24 35.45 -25.17
N SER A 161 -7.31 35.34 -23.83
CA SER A 161 -7.34 36.49 -22.92
C SER A 161 -6.06 37.33 -22.99
N TYR A 162 -4.91 36.71 -23.27
CA TYR A 162 -3.67 37.44 -23.54
C TYR A 162 -3.73 38.22 -24.85
N LEU A 163 -4.21 37.60 -25.93
CA LEU A 163 -4.36 38.28 -27.23
C LEU A 163 -5.33 39.47 -27.12
N GLU A 164 -6.42 39.32 -26.39
CA GLU A 164 -7.37 40.40 -26.13
C GLU A 164 -6.73 41.55 -25.35
N ARG A 165 -5.97 41.25 -24.28
CA ARG A 165 -5.21 42.26 -23.53
C ARG A 165 -4.18 42.99 -24.38
N CYS A 166 -3.45 42.28 -25.25
CA CYS A 166 -2.51 42.93 -26.15
C CYS A 166 -3.21 43.88 -27.13
N ARG A 167 -4.39 43.49 -27.65
CA ARG A 167 -5.20 44.36 -28.52
C ARG A 167 -5.68 45.61 -27.79
N LEU A 168 -6.13 45.47 -26.54
CA LEU A 168 -6.63 46.59 -25.74
C LEU A 168 -5.51 47.52 -25.26
N ALA A 169 -4.36 46.97 -24.86
CA ALA A 169 -3.23 47.73 -24.33
C ALA A 169 -2.31 48.30 -25.42
N SER A 170 -2.62 48.07 -26.71
CA SER A 170 -1.74 48.40 -27.84
C SER A 170 -0.33 47.82 -27.69
N TYR A 171 -0.21 46.68 -27.00
CA TYR A 171 1.10 46.02 -26.81
C TYR A 171 1.56 45.48 -28.17
N PRO A 172 2.82 45.71 -28.58
CA PRO A 172 3.32 45.22 -29.86
C PRO A 172 3.25 43.70 -29.90
N LEU A 173 2.28 43.18 -30.65
CA LEU A 173 2.18 41.77 -30.97
C LEU A 173 3.12 41.49 -32.15
N PRO A 174 3.88 40.38 -32.11
CA PRO A 174 4.57 39.89 -33.30
C PRO A 174 3.57 39.75 -34.45
N PRO A 175 3.98 39.93 -35.71
CA PRO A 175 3.06 39.83 -36.85
C PRO A 175 2.34 38.48 -36.87
N THR A 176 1.15 38.45 -37.47
CA THR A 176 0.39 37.19 -37.63
C THR A 176 1.22 36.18 -38.39
N PRO A 177 1.48 34.99 -37.81
CA PRO A 177 2.30 34.00 -38.47
C PRO A 177 1.61 33.59 -39.78
N PRO A 178 2.36 33.37 -40.87
CA PRO A 178 1.79 32.86 -42.10
C PRO A 178 1.07 31.52 -41.85
N PRO A 179 0.05 31.19 -42.68
CA PRO A 179 -0.65 29.92 -42.58
C PRO A 179 0.36 28.76 -42.68
N TRP A 180 0.10 27.69 -41.94
CA TRP A 180 0.94 26.49 -42.02
C TRP A 180 0.65 25.77 -43.32
N ASP A 181 1.51 25.98 -44.31
CA ASP A 181 1.43 25.35 -45.62
C ASP A 181 2.66 24.46 -45.84
N LEU A 182 2.46 23.14 -45.75
CA LEU A 182 3.51 22.13 -45.99
C LEU A 182 4.04 22.20 -47.43
N SER A 183 3.26 22.77 -48.37
CA SER A 183 3.66 22.98 -49.76
C SER A 183 4.72 24.07 -49.91
N ARG A 184 4.91 24.90 -48.86
CA ARG A 184 5.84 26.04 -48.85
C ARG A 184 6.80 25.93 -47.65
N PRO A 185 7.74 24.96 -47.66
CA PRO A 185 8.65 24.72 -46.53
C PRO A 185 9.49 25.94 -46.15
N ALA A 186 9.80 26.83 -47.12
CA ALA A 186 10.49 28.09 -46.87
C ALA A 186 9.75 29.03 -45.89
N LEU A 187 8.42 28.97 -45.85
CA LEU A 187 7.60 29.77 -44.92
C LEU A 187 7.40 29.08 -43.57
N LEU A 188 7.64 27.77 -43.48
CA LEU A 188 7.39 26.97 -42.28
C LEU A 188 8.31 27.40 -41.13
N VAL A 189 9.59 27.67 -41.42
CA VAL A 189 10.55 28.14 -40.40
C VAL A 189 10.13 29.50 -39.84
N ALA A 190 9.75 30.45 -40.70
CA ALA A 190 9.27 31.77 -40.28
C ALA A 190 7.94 31.67 -39.50
N ALA A 191 7.01 30.83 -39.96
CA ALA A 191 5.75 30.56 -39.27
C ALA A 191 5.98 30.00 -37.86
N LEU A 192 6.85 28.99 -37.74
CA LEU A 192 7.21 28.36 -36.48
C LEU A 192 7.89 29.37 -35.55
N HIS A 193 8.88 30.12 -36.05
CA HIS A 193 9.60 31.13 -35.27
C HIS A 193 8.66 32.20 -34.70
N LEU A 194 7.79 32.78 -35.54
CA LEU A 194 6.82 33.80 -35.10
C LEU A 194 5.82 33.25 -34.07
N ARG A 195 5.36 32.01 -34.25
CA ARG A 195 4.46 31.39 -33.27
C ARG A 195 5.19 31.12 -31.95
N ILE A 196 6.42 30.59 -31.98
CA ILE A 196 7.23 30.36 -30.78
C ILE A 196 7.47 31.69 -30.06
N LEU A 197 7.78 32.76 -30.78
CA LEU A 197 8.04 34.07 -30.20
C LEU A 197 6.80 34.65 -29.50
N ARG A 198 5.61 34.55 -30.13
CA ARG A 198 4.34 34.92 -29.50
C ARG A 198 4.08 34.14 -28.22
N ILE A 199 4.46 32.87 -28.21
CA ILE A 199 4.21 31.97 -27.08
C ILE A 199 5.21 32.20 -25.96
N SER A 200 6.48 32.43 -26.28
CA SER A 200 7.46 32.84 -25.29
C SER A 200 7.05 34.15 -24.64
N GLN A 201 6.49 35.09 -25.42
CA GLN A 201 6.00 36.36 -24.90
C GLN A 201 4.74 36.16 -24.02
N TRP A 202 3.81 35.31 -24.46
CA TRP A 202 2.65 34.91 -23.67
C TRP A 202 3.06 34.29 -22.32
N LEU A 203 3.89 33.25 -22.36
CA LEU A 203 4.39 32.55 -21.17
C LEU A 203 5.23 33.46 -20.26
N ALA A 204 6.05 34.36 -20.82
CA ALA A 204 6.83 35.32 -20.04
C ALA A 204 5.95 36.39 -19.38
N SER A 205 4.85 36.79 -20.04
CA SER A 205 3.91 37.79 -19.51
C SER A 205 2.96 37.22 -18.46
N LEU A 206 2.88 35.90 -18.32
CA LEU A 206 1.88 35.25 -17.49
C LEU A 206 2.47 34.49 -16.32
N SER A 207 1.83 34.71 -15.18
CA SER A 207 1.86 33.76 -14.07
C SER A 207 0.65 32.84 -14.20
N LEU A 208 0.69 31.89 -15.14
CA LEU A 208 -0.41 30.93 -15.40
C LEU A 208 -0.95 30.30 -14.11
N PHE A 209 -0.03 29.90 -13.23
CA PHE A 209 -0.36 29.36 -11.92
C PHE A 209 -1.11 30.38 -11.04
N LYS A 210 -0.68 31.65 -11.02
CA LYS A 210 -1.35 32.71 -10.26
C LYS A 210 -2.75 32.97 -10.82
N GLU A 211 -2.91 33.05 -12.14
CA GLU A 211 -4.21 33.27 -12.80
C GLU A 211 -5.19 32.13 -12.49
N ALA A 212 -4.74 30.87 -12.64
CA ALA A 212 -5.53 29.70 -12.29
C ALA A 212 -5.97 29.74 -10.82
N TRP A 213 -5.04 30.01 -9.90
CA TRP A 213 -5.34 30.07 -8.47
C TRP A 213 -6.26 31.23 -8.10
N MET A 214 -6.09 32.40 -8.72
CA MET A 214 -6.97 33.55 -8.50
C MET A 214 -8.42 33.24 -8.85
N GLU A 215 -8.67 32.50 -9.94
CA GLU A 215 -10.03 32.08 -10.28
C GLU A 215 -10.57 31.01 -9.31
N VAL A 216 -9.68 30.12 -8.83
CA VAL A 216 -10.03 29.06 -7.89
C VAL A 216 -10.45 29.59 -6.51
N ILE A 217 -9.82 30.66 -6.05
CA ILE A 217 -10.12 31.32 -4.77
C ILE A 217 -11.09 32.49 -4.92
N LYS A 218 -11.66 32.71 -6.10
CA LYS A 218 -12.41 33.94 -6.37
C LYS A 218 -13.68 34.07 -5.53
N ASP A 219 -14.43 32.98 -5.44
CA ASP A 219 -15.76 32.92 -4.85
C ASP A 219 -15.89 31.71 -3.91
N ALA A 220 -16.78 31.76 -2.92
CA ALA A 220 -16.98 30.66 -1.98
C ALA A 220 -17.38 29.32 -2.65
N PRO A 221 -18.23 29.29 -3.70
CA PRO A 221 -18.55 28.05 -4.40
C PRO A 221 -17.34 27.43 -5.13
N SER A 222 -16.48 28.25 -5.71
CA SER A 222 -15.22 27.78 -6.34
C SER A 222 -14.28 27.21 -5.28
N TRP A 223 -14.17 27.89 -4.14
CA TRP A 223 -13.36 27.44 -3.01
C TRP A 223 -13.90 26.16 -2.35
N TRP A 224 -15.21 25.91 -2.38
CA TRP A 224 -15.83 24.73 -1.77
C TRP A 224 -15.27 23.41 -2.33
N TRP A 225 -15.03 23.32 -3.64
CA TRP A 225 -14.42 22.15 -4.27
C TRP A 225 -12.90 22.11 -4.03
N SER A 226 -12.25 23.26 -4.22
CA SER A 226 -10.78 23.36 -4.20
C SER A 226 -10.20 23.22 -2.80
N SER A 227 -10.91 23.67 -1.76
CA SER A 227 -10.51 23.44 -0.37
C SER A 227 -10.44 21.96 -0.03
N GLU A 228 -11.38 21.15 -0.52
CA GLU A 228 -11.46 19.74 -0.16
C GLU A 228 -10.28 18.92 -0.71
N ILE A 229 -9.89 19.17 -1.97
CA ILE A 229 -8.70 18.54 -2.55
C ILE A 229 -7.41 19.02 -1.87
N CYS A 230 -7.37 20.26 -1.39
CA CYS A 230 -6.22 20.76 -0.63
C CYS A 230 -6.13 20.12 0.75
N VAL A 231 -7.24 19.97 1.48
CA VAL A 231 -7.27 19.31 2.80
C VAL A 231 -6.87 17.84 2.69
N ILE A 232 -7.41 17.10 1.72
CA ILE A 232 -7.01 15.69 1.56
C ILE A 232 -5.52 15.58 1.21
N THR A 233 -4.98 16.48 0.39
CA THR A 233 -3.58 16.45 -0.03
C THR A 233 -2.62 16.78 1.11
N VAL A 234 -2.86 17.87 1.83
CA VAL A 234 -2.03 18.32 2.96
C VAL A 234 -2.13 17.38 4.15
N GLY A 235 -3.35 16.92 4.45
CA GLY A 235 -3.62 16.11 5.63
C GLY A 235 -3.51 14.62 5.35
N ALA A 236 -4.64 14.03 4.95
CA ALA A 236 -4.82 12.59 4.93
C ALA A 236 -3.85 11.87 3.98
N TRP A 237 -3.70 12.37 2.75
CA TRP A 237 -2.93 11.71 1.71
C TRP A 237 -1.43 11.85 1.92
N ALA A 238 -0.90 13.04 2.25
CA ALA A 238 0.54 13.18 2.54
C ALA A 238 0.99 12.30 3.71
N LEU A 239 0.19 12.22 4.78
CA LEU A 239 0.45 11.30 5.88
C LEU A 239 0.31 9.84 5.45
N PHE A 240 -0.73 9.50 4.68
CA PHE A 240 -0.92 8.15 4.18
C PHE A 240 0.26 7.67 3.33
N LEU A 241 0.70 8.51 2.39
CA LEU A 241 1.90 8.29 1.58
C LEU A 241 3.09 7.94 2.46
N ARG A 242 3.36 8.76 3.48
CA ARG A 242 4.47 8.53 4.43
C ARG A 242 4.35 7.20 5.16
N HIS A 243 3.20 6.94 5.79
CA HIS A 243 2.99 5.74 6.62
C HIS A 243 3.04 4.47 5.78
N GLU A 244 2.44 4.47 4.58
CA GLU A 244 2.48 3.32 3.68
C GLU A 244 3.84 3.14 3.02
N ALA A 245 4.54 4.23 2.71
CA ALA A 245 5.92 4.16 2.25
C ALA A 245 6.82 3.44 3.25
N GLU A 246 6.70 3.80 4.53
CA GLU A 246 7.45 3.18 5.61
C GLU A 246 7.06 1.70 5.76
N ARG A 247 5.75 1.42 5.82
CA ARG A 247 5.23 0.06 6.01
C ARG A 247 5.62 -0.90 4.88
N LEU A 248 5.50 -0.44 3.63
CA LEU A 248 5.74 -1.25 2.43
C LEU A 248 7.16 -1.07 1.87
N ARG A 249 7.98 -0.24 2.52
CA ARG A 249 9.33 0.15 2.07
C ARG A 249 9.33 0.62 0.62
N ILE A 250 8.41 1.52 0.29
CA ILE A 250 8.35 2.16 -1.04
C ILE A 250 9.37 3.32 -1.03
N PRO A 251 10.41 3.28 -1.89
CA PRO A 251 11.39 4.36 -1.94
C PRO A 251 10.84 5.60 -2.64
N HIS A 252 11.43 6.76 -2.37
CA HIS A 252 11.20 8.02 -3.08
C HIS A 252 9.74 8.50 -3.16
N VAL A 253 8.95 8.31 -2.11
CA VAL A 253 7.52 8.66 -2.12
C VAL A 253 7.24 10.15 -2.31
N TRP A 254 8.23 11.02 -2.02
CA TRP A 254 8.16 12.43 -2.40
C TRP A 254 7.92 12.65 -3.90
N THR A 255 8.38 11.75 -4.77
CA THR A 255 8.15 11.83 -6.22
C THR A 255 6.68 11.68 -6.59
N VAL A 256 5.93 10.87 -5.83
CA VAL A 256 4.49 10.70 -6.00
C VAL A 256 3.76 11.98 -5.61
N MET A 257 4.15 12.60 -4.50
CA MET A 257 3.58 13.89 -4.09
C MET A 257 3.94 15.00 -5.10
N ALA A 258 5.19 15.07 -5.55
CA ALA A 258 5.61 16.00 -6.59
C ALA A 258 4.85 15.80 -7.91
N LEU A 259 4.63 14.55 -8.32
CA LEU A 259 3.82 14.21 -9.49
C LEU A 259 2.37 14.69 -9.31
N GLY A 260 1.81 14.56 -8.10
CA GLY A 260 0.48 15.10 -7.78
C GLY A 260 0.41 16.62 -7.95
N GLN A 261 1.47 17.34 -7.57
CA GLN A 261 1.54 18.80 -7.69
C GLN A 261 1.80 19.30 -9.11
N LEU A 262 2.52 18.51 -9.92
CA LEU A 262 2.84 18.87 -11.30
C LEU A 262 1.74 18.47 -12.28
N VAL A 263 1.09 17.33 -12.07
CA VAL A 263 0.16 16.75 -13.04
C VAL A 263 -1.28 16.86 -12.57
N ALA A 264 -1.64 16.01 -11.62
CA ALA A 264 -2.97 15.86 -11.07
C ALA A 264 -2.85 15.01 -9.81
N ILE A 265 -3.53 15.41 -8.74
CA ILE A 265 -3.49 14.68 -7.47
C ILE A 265 -4.17 13.33 -7.63
N SER A 266 -5.29 13.23 -8.36
CA SER A 266 -5.98 11.97 -8.61
C SER A 266 -5.14 10.97 -9.40
N PHE A 267 -4.37 11.44 -10.39
CA PHE A 267 -3.44 10.59 -11.14
C PHE A 267 -2.37 10.00 -10.23
N ALA A 268 -1.68 10.85 -9.46
CA ALA A 268 -0.66 10.41 -8.52
C ALA A 268 -1.22 9.50 -7.41
N PHE A 269 -2.42 9.79 -6.91
CA PHE A 269 -3.14 8.96 -5.94
C PHE A 269 -3.39 7.54 -6.50
N ASN A 270 -3.86 7.42 -7.74
CA ASN A 270 -4.10 6.14 -8.38
C ASN A 270 -2.82 5.35 -8.66
N LEU A 271 -1.75 6.02 -9.10
CA LEU A 271 -0.44 5.38 -9.26
C LEU A 271 0.14 4.88 -7.93
N PHE A 272 -0.06 5.64 -6.84
CA PHE A 272 0.33 5.20 -5.52
C PHE A 272 -0.43 3.97 -5.06
N ASN A 273 -1.75 3.94 -5.23
CA ASN A 273 -2.56 2.77 -4.88
C ASN A 273 -2.16 1.55 -5.71
N LEU A 274 -1.84 1.74 -6.99
CA LEU A 274 -1.29 0.70 -7.84
C LEU A 274 0.03 0.17 -7.28
N ALA A 275 0.94 1.06 -6.87
CA ALA A 275 2.20 0.69 -6.21
C ALA A 275 1.98 -0.09 -4.90
N VAL A 276 1.02 0.33 -4.08
CA VAL A 276 0.62 -0.37 -2.85
C VAL A 276 0.14 -1.78 -3.18
N ILE A 277 -0.70 -1.96 -4.19
CA ILE A 277 -1.21 -3.29 -4.59
C ILE A 277 -0.10 -4.20 -5.08
N TYR A 278 0.80 -3.72 -5.93
CA TYR A 278 1.96 -4.51 -6.37
C TYR A 278 2.84 -4.95 -5.21
N ARG A 279 2.95 -4.14 -4.15
CA ARG A 279 3.75 -4.45 -2.96
C ARG A 279 3.04 -5.40 -1.99
N LEU A 280 1.74 -5.23 -1.79
CA LEU A 280 0.94 -6.13 -0.96
C LEU A 280 0.91 -7.54 -1.54
N ASP A 281 0.67 -7.66 -2.84
CA ASP A 281 0.66 -8.94 -3.58
C ASP A 281 1.96 -9.72 -3.34
N VAL A 282 3.11 -9.03 -3.48
CA VAL A 282 4.44 -9.59 -3.20
C VAL A 282 4.59 -10.10 -1.77
N ILE A 283 4.23 -9.30 -0.78
CA ILE A 283 4.43 -9.66 0.64
C ILE A 283 3.52 -10.82 1.02
N ASP A 284 2.26 -10.78 0.57
CA ASP A 284 1.28 -11.83 0.86
C ASP A 284 1.64 -13.14 0.12
N LEU A 285 2.15 -13.08 -1.12
CA LEU A 285 2.71 -14.23 -1.85
C LEU A 285 3.87 -14.89 -1.10
N ILE A 286 4.81 -14.09 -0.57
CA ILE A 286 5.94 -14.60 0.20
C ILE A 286 5.45 -15.28 1.48
N ALA A 287 4.51 -14.65 2.21
CA ALA A 287 3.96 -15.20 3.44
C ALA A 287 3.16 -16.50 3.20
N ALA A 288 2.39 -16.58 2.12
CA ALA A 288 1.67 -17.79 1.74
C ALA A 288 2.63 -18.94 1.36
N ARG A 289 3.74 -18.62 0.67
CA ARG A 289 4.74 -19.62 0.29
C ARG A 289 5.51 -20.17 1.49
N SER A 290 5.87 -19.33 2.46
CA SER A 290 6.54 -19.81 3.69
C SER A 290 5.66 -20.77 4.49
N HIS A 291 4.35 -20.53 4.54
CA HIS A 291 3.43 -21.41 5.26
C HIS A 291 3.31 -22.80 4.60
N ARG A 292 3.31 -22.87 3.25
CA ARG A 292 3.27 -24.16 2.53
C ARG A 292 4.51 -25.00 2.75
N LEU A 293 5.69 -24.37 2.79
CA LEU A 293 6.96 -25.09 3.05
C LEU A 293 6.97 -25.69 4.46
N CYS A 294 6.48 -24.96 5.47
CA CYS A 294 6.43 -25.47 6.85
C CYS A 294 5.34 -26.54 7.07
N SER A 295 4.27 -26.54 6.27
CA SER A 295 3.15 -27.51 6.41
C SER A 295 3.38 -28.83 5.65
N GLY A 296 4.34 -28.88 4.72
CA GLY A 296 4.53 -30.00 3.80
C GLY A 296 5.17 -31.27 4.40
N THR A 297 5.77 -31.19 5.58
CA THR A 297 6.56 -32.31 6.15
C THR A 297 5.92 -32.88 7.42
N HIS A 298 4.61 -33.09 7.39
CA HIS A 298 3.96 -34.03 8.28
C HIS A 298 3.55 -35.28 7.48
N ARG A 299 4.55 -35.97 6.88
CA ARG A 299 4.37 -37.40 6.62
C ARG A 299 4.37 -38.08 7.98
N VAL A 300 3.17 -38.33 8.48
CA VAL A 300 2.93 -39.24 9.60
C VAL A 300 3.41 -40.62 9.14
N MET A 301 4.66 -40.97 9.43
CA MET A 301 4.98 -42.37 9.65
C MET A 301 4.28 -42.74 10.95
N VAL A 302 3.16 -43.44 10.83
CA VAL A 302 2.49 -44.09 11.95
C VAL A 302 3.51 -45.05 12.58
N PRO A 303 4.02 -44.79 13.80
CA PRO A 303 4.75 -45.82 14.51
C PRO A 303 3.69 -46.81 15.02
N LEU A 304 3.95 -48.09 14.79
CA LEU A 304 3.19 -49.20 15.33
C LEU A 304 2.96 -48.99 16.84
N GLN A 305 1.70 -49.13 17.28
CA GLN A 305 1.35 -49.12 18.70
C GLN A 305 2.17 -50.17 19.45
N ASP A 306 2.88 -49.75 20.50
CA ASP A 306 3.34 -50.66 21.53
C ASP A 306 2.93 -50.13 22.91
N ASN A 307 2.22 -51.01 23.62
CA ASN A 307 1.72 -50.84 24.98
C ASN A 307 2.87 -51.04 25.97
N SER A 308 3.13 -50.07 26.87
CA SER A 308 3.41 -50.34 28.31
C SER A 308 3.91 -49.10 29.08
N SER A 309 3.18 -48.78 30.16
CA SER A 309 3.60 -48.55 31.56
C SER A 309 4.70 -47.52 31.97
N PRO A 310 4.66 -47.05 33.24
CA PRO A 310 5.09 -45.69 33.61
C PRO A 310 6.54 -45.56 34.07
N SER A 311 7.04 -44.34 33.95
CA SER A 311 8.41 -43.86 34.22
C SER A 311 8.88 -43.97 35.68
N PRO A 312 10.20 -44.17 35.94
CA PRO A 312 10.84 -43.95 37.24
C PRO A 312 11.32 -42.49 37.44
N PRO A 313 11.72 -42.08 38.67
CA PRO A 313 11.86 -40.67 39.05
C PRO A 313 13.22 -40.04 38.72
N GLN A 314 13.20 -38.70 38.67
CA GLN A 314 14.33 -37.79 38.45
C GLN A 314 15.39 -37.87 39.57
N ILE A 315 16.65 -38.04 39.16
CA ILE A 315 17.83 -37.86 40.00
C ILE A 315 18.29 -36.40 39.88
N TRP A 316 18.48 -35.75 41.03
CA TRP A 316 19.05 -34.41 41.17
C TRP A 316 20.57 -34.45 40.97
N SER A 317 21.14 -33.47 40.26
CA SER A 317 22.59 -33.20 40.29
C SER A 317 22.86 -31.94 41.11
N MET A 318 23.69 -32.11 42.14
CA MET A 318 24.19 -31.04 43.00
C MET A 318 25.14 -30.08 42.28
N SER A 319 25.18 -28.88 42.86
CA SER A 319 26.15 -27.80 42.72
C SER A 319 27.59 -28.21 42.98
N GLU A 320 28.53 -27.57 42.28
CA GLU A 320 29.82 -27.20 42.86
C GLU A 320 30.27 -25.84 42.30
N ASP A 321 30.79 -25.05 43.23
CA ASP A 321 31.17 -23.64 43.17
C ASP A 321 32.72 -23.53 43.08
N GLU A 322 33.21 -22.29 42.91
CA GLU A 322 34.59 -21.79 43.07
C GLU A 322 35.57 -21.65 41.85
N ARG A 323 35.59 -20.38 41.34
CA ARG A 323 36.74 -19.41 41.24
C ARG A 323 38.00 -19.69 40.38
N PRO A 324 38.86 -18.67 40.08
CA PRO A 324 38.70 -17.21 40.00
C PRO A 324 39.34 -16.51 38.76
N ASP A 325 39.03 -15.22 38.61
CA ASP A 325 39.78 -14.08 38.05
C ASP A 325 40.85 -14.27 36.95
N GLU A 326 40.61 -13.65 35.78
CA GLU A 326 41.71 -13.04 35.03
C GLU A 326 41.24 -11.81 34.23
N ALA A 327 41.88 -10.66 34.53
CA ALA A 327 41.69 -9.40 33.85
C ALA A 327 42.45 -9.39 32.52
N SER A 328 41.79 -9.06 31.41
CA SER A 328 42.48 -8.76 30.16
C SER A 328 42.06 -7.42 29.58
N ARG A 329 43.05 -6.51 29.56
CA ARG A 329 43.02 -5.19 28.95
C ARG A 329 42.91 -5.32 27.43
N VAL A 330 41.89 -4.71 26.83
CA VAL A 330 41.83 -4.51 25.38
C VAL A 330 42.44 -3.14 25.05
N SER A 331 43.64 -3.16 24.45
CA SER A 331 44.22 -1.99 23.79
C SER A 331 43.65 -1.87 22.38
N ALA A 332 43.06 -0.72 22.07
CA ALA A 332 42.62 -0.37 20.72
C ALA A 332 43.79 0.23 19.94
N THR A 333 44.26 -0.46 18.90
CA THR A 333 45.22 0.08 17.93
C THR A 333 44.48 0.79 16.79
N LEU A 334 44.94 2.01 16.52
CA LEU A 334 44.42 2.96 15.55
C LEU A 334 45.01 2.62 14.17
N TYR A 335 44.17 2.24 13.21
CA TYR A 335 44.63 1.96 11.83
C TYR A 335 44.67 3.25 11.00
N ARG A 336 45.83 3.50 10.38
CA ARG A 336 46.15 4.59 9.47
C ARG A 336 45.84 4.16 8.04
N PRO A 337 45.12 4.95 7.21
CA PRO A 337 44.82 4.54 5.85
C PRO A 337 45.97 4.91 4.91
N THR A 338 46.65 3.90 4.35
CA THR A 338 47.49 4.06 3.17
C THR A 338 46.65 3.81 1.91
N LEU A 339 46.65 4.83 1.06
CA LEU A 339 46.09 4.86 -0.28
C LEU A 339 46.84 3.84 -1.16
N ARG A 340 46.16 2.82 -1.69
CA ARG A 340 46.69 1.96 -2.75
C ARG A 340 45.59 1.64 -3.76
N THR A 341 45.84 2.03 -5.00
CA THR A 341 45.05 1.78 -6.20
C THR A 341 44.97 0.28 -6.52
N PRO A 342 43.82 -0.26 -7.01
CA PRO A 342 43.77 -1.61 -7.52
C PRO A 342 43.83 -1.60 -9.06
N ASN A 343 44.88 -2.24 -9.60
CA ASN A 343 44.80 -2.88 -10.91
C ASN A 343 44.11 -4.23 -10.72
N ALA A 344 42.95 -4.42 -11.36
CA ALA A 344 42.18 -5.65 -11.32
C ALA A 344 42.75 -6.67 -12.31
N LEU A 345 43.30 -7.76 -11.78
CA LEU A 345 43.46 -9.04 -12.47
C LEU A 345 42.68 -10.06 -11.64
N HIS A 346 41.55 -10.52 -12.18
CA HIS A 346 40.70 -11.55 -11.57
C HIS A 346 41.43 -12.89 -11.59
N ALA A 347 41.95 -13.29 -10.43
CA ALA A 347 42.31 -14.68 -10.14
C ALA A 347 41.25 -15.26 -9.19
N THR A 348 40.41 -16.15 -9.72
CA THR A 348 39.57 -17.06 -8.94
C THR A 348 40.46 -18.09 -8.26
N SER A 349 40.89 -17.82 -7.02
CA SER A 349 41.48 -18.84 -6.15
C SER A 349 40.37 -19.54 -5.36
N LEU A 350 40.16 -20.82 -5.67
CA LEU A 350 39.47 -21.77 -4.80
C LEU A 350 40.24 -21.92 -3.47
N PRO A 351 39.57 -22.06 -2.32
CA PRO A 351 40.26 -22.31 -1.07
C PRO A 351 40.84 -23.73 -1.07
N SER A 352 42.14 -23.84 -0.91
CA SER A 352 42.88 -25.09 -0.74
C SER A 352 42.89 -25.51 0.74
N ASN A 353 41.99 -26.41 1.12
CA ASN A 353 42.22 -27.39 2.18
C ASN A 353 41.13 -28.49 2.13
N PRO A 354 41.48 -29.77 1.89
CA PRO A 354 40.55 -30.86 2.07
C PRO A 354 40.33 -31.08 3.57
N ARG A 355 39.15 -30.71 4.08
CA ARG A 355 38.70 -31.12 5.43
C ARG A 355 38.77 -32.65 5.48
N ALA A 356 39.43 -33.16 6.53
CA ALA A 356 39.50 -34.59 6.83
C ALA A 356 38.10 -35.21 6.73
N SER A 357 37.99 -36.28 5.96
CA SER A 357 36.74 -37.05 5.79
C SER A 357 36.16 -37.41 7.15
N PRO A 358 34.86 -37.16 7.41
CA PRO A 358 34.24 -37.47 8.68
C PRO A 358 34.40 -38.97 9.02
N PRO A 359 34.51 -39.33 10.30
CA PRO A 359 34.65 -40.72 10.72
C PRO A 359 33.51 -41.57 10.17
N ARG A 360 33.85 -42.76 9.65
CA ARG A 360 33.01 -43.69 8.85
C ARG A 360 31.67 -44.14 9.45
N ASN A 361 31.31 -43.69 10.66
CA ASN A 361 30.16 -44.14 11.43
C ASN A 361 29.08 -43.07 11.66
N VAL A 362 29.22 -41.87 11.08
CA VAL A 362 28.23 -40.79 11.21
C VAL A 362 27.41 -40.71 9.93
N ARG A 363 26.11 -41.05 9.98
CA ARG A 363 25.17 -40.81 8.88
C ARG A 363 24.52 -39.44 9.08
N VAL A 364 24.91 -38.48 8.25
CA VAL A 364 24.15 -37.24 8.05
C VAL A 364 22.82 -37.63 7.39
N VAL A 365 21.71 -37.33 8.06
CA VAL A 365 20.37 -37.76 7.62
C VAL A 365 19.76 -36.71 6.72
N SER A 366 19.89 -35.45 7.12
CA SER A 366 19.40 -34.33 6.34
C SER A 366 20.26 -33.10 6.58
N THR A 367 20.55 -32.41 5.48
CA THR A 367 21.07 -31.06 5.46
C THR A 367 19.95 -30.17 4.94
N GLU A 368 19.39 -29.34 5.81
CA GLU A 368 18.39 -28.36 5.40
C GLU A 368 19.09 -27.00 5.28
N LEU A 369 19.23 -26.52 4.04
CA LEU A 369 19.76 -25.19 3.76
C LEU A 369 18.57 -24.24 3.56
N THR A 370 18.37 -23.34 4.52
CA THR A 370 17.40 -22.25 4.38
C THR A 370 18.14 -20.97 3.98
N VAL A 371 17.84 -20.47 2.78
CA VAL A 371 18.40 -19.21 2.27
C VAL A 371 17.35 -18.12 2.44
N GLN A 372 17.60 -17.20 3.38
CA GLN A 372 16.75 -16.04 3.62
C GLN A 372 17.42 -14.76 3.12
N ARG A 373 16.80 -14.09 2.15
CA ARG A 373 17.28 -12.79 1.65
C ARG A 373 16.52 -11.66 2.32
N PHE A 374 17.23 -10.86 3.09
CA PHE A 374 16.73 -9.63 3.70
C PHE A 374 17.17 -8.42 2.88
N PRO A 375 16.24 -7.68 2.26
CA PRO A 375 16.58 -6.47 1.53
C PRO A 375 17.09 -5.40 2.51
N LEU A 376 18.26 -4.84 2.24
CA LEU A 376 18.79 -3.70 2.99
C LEU A 376 18.09 -2.41 2.61
N ALA A 377 18.27 -1.40 3.46
CA ALA A 377 17.82 -0.06 3.13
C ALA A 377 18.54 0.44 1.86
N PRO A 378 17.81 1.10 0.94
CA PRO A 378 18.41 1.65 -0.27
C PRO A 378 19.54 2.64 0.07
N GLN A 379 20.51 2.79 -0.85
CA GLN A 379 21.52 3.84 -0.70
C GLN A 379 20.84 5.21 -0.61
N PRO A 380 21.24 6.07 0.35
CA PRO A 380 20.60 7.35 0.52
C PRO A 380 20.91 8.26 -0.68
N GLN A 381 19.86 8.63 -1.41
CA GLN A 381 19.94 9.60 -2.50
C GLN A 381 20.10 11.03 -1.97
N PHE A 382 20.29 11.99 -2.89
CA PHE A 382 20.35 13.41 -2.56
C PHE A 382 19.15 13.86 -1.72
N MET A 383 17.93 13.46 -2.11
CA MET A 383 16.72 13.81 -1.36
C MET A 383 16.69 13.17 0.04
N ASP A 384 17.30 12.00 0.24
CA ASP A 384 17.44 11.39 1.57
C ASP A 384 18.48 12.13 2.42
N LYS A 385 19.51 12.74 1.80
CA LYS A 385 20.44 13.65 2.49
C LYS A 385 19.73 14.94 2.89
N LEU A 386 18.90 15.52 2.01
CA LEU A 386 18.09 16.70 2.30
C LEU A 386 17.06 16.42 3.41
N ALA A 387 16.38 15.28 3.34
CA ALA A 387 15.45 14.82 4.36
C ALA A 387 16.13 14.67 5.74
N ARG A 388 17.34 14.10 5.77
CA ARG A 388 18.15 14.01 7.00
C ARG A 388 18.63 15.37 7.50
N LEU A 389 18.98 16.29 6.61
CA LEU A 389 19.33 17.66 6.98
C LEU A 389 18.12 18.36 7.62
N MET A 390 16.96 18.27 6.97
CA MET A 390 15.71 18.81 7.50
C MET A 390 15.36 18.21 8.86
N GLN A 391 15.53 16.90 9.05
CA GLN A 391 15.31 16.23 10.34
C GLN A 391 16.27 16.71 11.44
N ARG A 392 17.51 17.07 11.08
CA ARG A 392 18.46 17.68 12.03
C ARG A 392 18.05 19.10 12.42
N CYS A 393 17.48 19.86 11.49
CA CYS A 393 17.06 21.24 11.74
C CYS A 393 15.74 21.32 12.51
N ILE A 394 14.77 20.47 12.17
CA ILE A 394 13.42 20.48 12.75
C ILE A 394 13.11 19.03 13.14
N PRO A 395 13.09 18.66 14.43
CA PRO A 395 12.78 17.30 14.87
C PRO A 395 11.41 16.82 14.37
N GLU A 396 11.28 15.51 14.09
CA GLU A 396 10.06 14.93 13.49
C GLU A 396 8.82 15.22 14.30
N GLU A 397 8.97 15.12 15.63
CA GLU A 397 7.90 15.31 16.61
C GLU A 397 7.31 16.73 16.56
N LEU A 398 8.09 17.72 16.12
CA LEU A 398 7.65 19.10 15.95
C LEU A 398 7.29 19.39 14.50
N GLY A 399 8.14 18.98 13.56
CA GLY A 399 8.00 19.29 12.14
C GLY A 399 6.72 18.74 11.53
N MET A 400 6.39 17.47 11.80
CA MET A 400 5.21 16.83 11.21
C MET A 400 3.88 17.53 11.60
N PRO A 401 3.53 17.69 12.90
CA PRO A 401 2.34 18.42 13.27
C PRO A 401 2.40 19.89 12.83
N LEU A 402 3.57 20.55 12.87
CA LEU A 402 3.73 21.92 12.38
C LEU A 402 3.36 22.03 10.89
N PHE A 403 3.90 21.15 10.03
CA PHE A 403 3.63 21.19 8.60
C PHE A 403 2.17 20.87 8.28
N VAL A 404 1.56 19.89 8.97
CA VAL A 404 0.14 19.59 8.79
C VAL A 404 -0.73 20.77 9.23
N LEU A 405 -0.49 21.33 10.43
CA LEU A 405 -1.28 22.43 10.96
C LEU A 405 -1.11 23.72 10.16
N ALA A 406 0.10 24.05 9.73
CA ALA A 406 0.35 25.24 8.92
C ALA A 406 -0.21 25.10 7.50
N GLY A 407 -0.08 23.91 6.90
CA GLY A 407 -0.71 23.63 5.60
C GLY A 407 -2.24 23.72 5.69
N LEU A 408 -2.85 23.10 6.70
CA LEU A 408 -4.30 23.19 6.94
C LEU A 408 -4.73 24.61 7.25
N SER A 409 -4.00 25.33 8.10
CA SER A 409 -4.26 26.74 8.42
C SER A 409 -4.24 27.60 7.16
N SER A 410 -3.31 27.34 6.22
CA SER A 410 -3.28 28.04 4.93
C SER A 410 -4.54 27.80 4.10
N VAL A 411 -5.07 26.57 4.09
CA VAL A 411 -6.33 26.22 3.43
C VAL A 411 -7.52 26.87 4.15
N LEU A 412 -7.57 26.79 5.48
CA LEU A 412 -8.67 27.32 6.30
C LEU A 412 -8.79 28.85 6.17
N GLN A 413 -7.68 29.55 6.03
CA GLN A 413 -7.65 31.01 5.93
C GLN A 413 -7.98 31.54 4.53
N HIS A 414 -8.43 30.69 3.61
CA HIS A 414 -8.74 31.05 2.22
C HIS A 414 -7.56 31.78 1.55
N PRO A 415 -6.64 31.05 0.89
CA PRO A 415 -5.29 31.53 0.57
C PRO A 415 -5.30 32.73 -0.39
N ASN A 416 -5.37 33.92 0.18
CA ASN A 416 -5.46 35.21 -0.52
C ASN A 416 -4.11 35.78 -0.95
N SER A 417 -3.02 35.02 -0.77
CA SER A 417 -1.68 35.41 -1.17
C SER A 417 -0.93 34.23 -1.78
N PHE A 418 0.00 34.54 -2.69
CA PHE A 418 0.85 33.52 -3.32
C PHE A 418 1.65 32.73 -2.27
N THR A 419 2.11 33.38 -1.21
CA THR A 419 2.83 32.71 -0.11
C THR A 419 1.97 31.64 0.57
N LYS A 420 0.68 31.92 0.82
CA LYS A 420 -0.24 30.93 1.40
C LYS A 420 -0.45 29.74 0.45
N VAL A 421 -0.62 30.02 -0.85
CA VAL A 421 -0.68 28.97 -1.88
C VAL A 421 0.59 28.13 -1.88
N MET A 422 1.78 28.76 -1.78
CA MET A 422 3.05 28.04 -1.70
C MET A 422 3.18 27.19 -0.44
N VAL A 423 2.77 27.67 0.73
CA VAL A 423 2.73 26.85 1.96
C VAL A 423 1.87 25.60 1.75
N MET A 424 0.71 25.76 1.12
CA MET A 424 -0.22 24.67 0.85
C MET A 424 0.35 23.60 -0.10
N HIS A 425 1.24 23.95 -1.03
CA HIS A 425 1.91 22.97 -1.90
C HIS A 425 3.22 22.43 -1.31
N VAL A 426 4.07 23.30 -0.77
CA VAL A 426 5.39 22.91 -0.26
C VAL A 426 5.25 21.98 0.94
N PHE A 427 4.27 22.19 1.83
CA PHE A 427 4.18 21.46 3.09
C PHE A 427 3.80 19.98 2.90
N PRO A 428 2.84 19.59 2.04
CA PRO A 428 2.65 18.19 1.65
C PRO A 428 3.93 17.53 1.11
N LEU A 429 4.71 18.28 0.31
CA LEU A 429 5.97 17.78 -0.22
C LEU A 429 6.99 17.55 0.91
N LEU A 430 7.11 18.50 1.85
CA LEU A 430 7.96 18.35 3.03
C LEU A 430 7.53 17.18 3.92
N ILE A 431 6.23 16.97 4.13
CA ILE A 431 5.67 15.83 4.87
C ILE A 431 6.09 14.50 4.21
N SER A 432 6.01 14.42 2.88
CA SER A 432 6.40 13.25 2.11
C SER A 432 7.92 13.03 2.00
N LEU A 433 8.70 14.11 2.10
CA LEU A 433 10.15 14.09 2.06
C LEU A 433 10.77 13.71 3.41
N TYR A 434 10.09 14.08 4.49
CA TYR A 434 10.53 13.82 5.84
C TYR A 434 10.91 12.33 5.98
N PRO A 435 12.06 11.95 6.56
CA PRO A 435 12.55 10.58 6.45
C PRO A 435 11.54 9.59 7.03
N ALA A 436 11.00 8.74 6.17
CA ALA A 436 10.07 7.67 6.55
C ALA A 436 10.83 6.48 7.16
N TYR A 437 12.09 6.28 6.75
CA TYR A 437 12.92 5.21 7.28
C TYR A 437 13.55 5.66 8.58
N ARG A 438 12.87 5.39 9.70
CA ARG A 438 13.60 5.31 10.96
C ARG A 438 14.65 4.23 10.77
N THR A 439 15.92 4.62 10.78
CA THR A 439 16.98 3.69 11.13
C THR A 439 16.54 3.13 12.46
N SER A 440 16.07 1.88 12.45
CA SER A 440 15.74 1.15 13.66
C SER A 440 17.02 1.17 14.48
N SER A 441 17.10 2.17 15.36
CA SER A 441 18.17 2.29 16.34
C SER A 441 18.11 0.95 17.04
N SER A 442 19.15 0.13 16.81
CA SER A 442 19.30 -1.23 17.31
C SER A 442 19.30 -1.32 18.84
N SER A 443 18.99 -0.22 19.52
CA SER A 443 18.73 -0.14 20.94
C SER A 443 17.32 -0.62 21.32
N SER A 444 16.77 -1.60 20.61
CA SER A 444 15.87 -2.55 21.26
C SER A 444 16.75 -3.48 22.10
N ARG A 445 17.31 -2.95 23.20
CA ARG A 445 17.58 -3.81 24.36
C ARG A 445 16.26 -4.52 24.59
N LEU A 446 16.26 -5.85 24.45
CA LEU A 446 15.14 -6.72 24.76
C LEU A 446 14.63 -6.37 26.15
N LEU A 447 13.72 -5.40 26.23
CA LEU A 447 12.92 -5.26 27.42
C LEU A 447 12.07 -6.53 27.43
N PRO A 448 12.20 -7.37 28.46
CA PRO A 448 11.51 -8.65 28.51
C PRO A 448 10.04 -8.37 28.23
N SER A 449 9.50 -9.06 27.22
CA SER A 449 8.10 -9.01 26.81
C SER A 449 7.25 -9.05 28.08
N LEU A 450 6.75 -7.87 28.46
CA LEU A 450 5.81 -7.76 29.57
C LEU A 450 4.62 -8.60 29.11
N ARG A 451 4.42 -9.77 29.73
CA ARG A 451 3.29 -10.67 29.42
C ARG A 451 2.05 -9.81 29.37
N VAL A 452 1.57 -9.54 28.16
CA VAL A 452 0.27 -8.92 27.96
C VAL A 452 -0.69 -10.01 28.40
N ALA A 453 -1.16 -9.92 29.64
CA ALA A 453 -2.24 -10.76 30.11
C ALA A 453 -3.38 -10.56 29.11
N THR A 454 -3.69 -11.60 28.34
CA THR A 454 -4.91 -11.67 27.54
C THR A 454 -6.05 -11.57 28.54
N ALA A 455 -6.54 -10.34 28.74
CA ALA A 455 -7.72 -10.11 29.53
C ALA A 455 -8.85 -10.94 28.89
N PRO A 456 -9.56 -11.78 29.66
CA PRO A 456 -10.64 -12.58 29.12
C PRO A 456 -11.65 -11.66 28.41
N ILE A 457 -12.00 -12.00 27.18
CA ILE A 457 -12.96 -11.25 26.39
C ILE A 457 -14.32 -11.40 27.09
N GLU A 458 -14.87 -10.30 27.59
CA GLU A 458 -16.21 -10.32 28.18
C GLU A 458 -17.24 -10.67 27.10
N PRO A 459 -18.10 -11.69 27.32
CA PRO A 459 -18.97 -12.25 26.28
C PRO A 459 -20.13 -11.34 25.84
N ASN A 460 -20.26 -10.13 26.39
CA ASN A 460 -21.41 -9.24 26.15
C ASN A 460 -21.00 -7.81 25.78
N ARG A 461 -20.00 -7.64 24.90
CA ARG A 461 -19.68 -6.30 24.38
C ARG A 461 -20.84 -5.74 23.54
N SER A 462 -21.30 -4.54 23.92
CA SER A 462 -22.31 -3.81 23.16
C SER A 462 -21.69 -3.18 21.91
N THR A 463 -22.49 -2.94 20.86
CA THR A 463 -22.01 -2.27 19.63
C THR A 463 -21.41 -0.90 19.94
N GLY A 464 -21.96 -0.18 20.92
CA GLY A 464 -21.41 1.10 21.38
C GLY A 464 -20.04 0.97 22.03
N GLN A 465 -19.77 -0.11 22.79
CA GLN A 465 -18.44 -0.35 23.35
C GLN A 465 -17.41 -0.68 22.25
N ILE A 466 -17.81 -1.44 21.22
CA ILE A 466 -16.96 -1.72 20.06
C ILE A 466 -16.63 -0.41 19.34
N LEU A 467 -17.62 0.46 19.10
CA LEU A 467 -17.39 1.77 18.48
C LEU A 467 -16.52 2.68 19.36
N LEU A 468 -16.72 2.68 20.67
CA LEU A 468 -15.91 3.46 21.59
C LEU A 468 -14.46 2.98 21.61
N GLU A 469 -14.23 1.67 21.60
CA GLU A 469 -12.92 1.05 21.41
C GLU A 469 -12.34 1.39 20.03
N MET A 470 -13.21 1.51 19.01
CA MET A 470 -12.81 1.97 17.70
C MET A 470 -12.33 3.41 17.65
N VAL A 471 -12.79 4.26 18.56
CA VAL A 471 -12.36 5.66 18.65
C VAL A 471 -11.26 5.85 19.70
N SER A 472 -11.16 4.95 20.69
CA SER A 472 -10.24 5.09 21.82
C SER A 472 -8.77 4.99 21.41
N ARG A 473 -7.89 5.60 22.21
CA ARG A 473 -6.45 5.61 21.95
C ARG A 473 -5.90 4.20 22.06
N SER A 474 -5.04 3.81 21.12
CA SER A 474 -4.55 2.43 21.12
C SER A 474 -3.57 2.13 22.25
N LYS A 475 -2.74 3.13 22.60
CA LYS A 475 -1.79 3.05 23.72
C LYS A 475 -1.92 4.32 24.55
N SER A 476 -2.48 4.18 25.76
CA SER A 476 -2.64 5.29 26.71
C SER A 476 -1.32 5.98 27.08
N ARG A 477 -0.20 5.24 27.00
CA ARG A 477 1.15 5.73 27.33
C ARG A 477 1.86 6.46 26.18
N LEU A 478 1.41 6.30 24.94
CA LEU A 478 2.01 7.06 23.84
C LEU A 478 1.49 8.49 23.85
N PRO A 479 2.33 9.51 23.58
CA PRO A 479 1.84 10.87 23.40
C PRO A 479 0.91 10.95 22.17
N LEU A 480 -0.04 11.89 22.19
CA LEU A 480 -1.09 12.03 21.16
C LEU A 480 -0.51 12.15 19.74
N TRP A 481 0.59 12.89 19.61
CA TRP A 481 1.29 13.12 18.34
C TRP A 481 2.12 11.92 17.84
N LYS A 482 2.13 10.78 18.54
CA LYS A 482 2.75 9.54 18.05
C LYS A 482 1.72 8.51 17.59
N ASP A 483 0.43 8.76 17.84
CA ASP A 483 -0.64 7.86 17.46
C ASP A 483 -1.25 8.27 16.10
N ALA A 484 -0.88 7.55 15.04
CA ALA A 484 -1.37 7.81 13.69
C ALA A 484 -2.91 7.79 13.61
N LYS A 485 -3.56 6.94 14.41
CA LYS A 485 -5.02 6.88 14.51
C LYS A 485 -5.61 8.22 14.95
N VAL A 486 -5.00 8.86 15.95
CA VAL A 486 -5.44 10.16 16.48
C VAL A 486 -5.29 11.26 15.43
N TYR A 487 -4.19 11.25 14.66
CA TYR A 487 -4.03 12.20 13.54
C TYR A 487 -5.13 12.07 12.52
N TYR A 488 -5.39 10.86 12.02
CA TYR A 488 -6.42 10.65 11.00
C TYR A 488 -7.83 10.95 11.53
N LEU A 489 -8.12 10.62 12.79
CA LEU A 489 -9.38 10.98 13.42
C LEU A 489 -9.54 12.51 13.51
N ALA A 490 -8.51 13.21 14.00
CA ALA A 490 -8.52 14.67 14.10
C ALA A 490 -8.67 15.33 12.71
N LEU A 491 -7.96 14.82 11.70
CA LEU A 491 -8.07 15.28 10.31
C LEU A 491 -9.47 15.04 9.73
N GLY A 492 -10.09 13.91 10.05
CA GLY A 492 -11.47 13.61 9.68
C GLY A 492 -12.44 14.62 10.29
N ILE A 493 -12.33 14.89 11.59
CA ILE A 493 -13.18 15.87 12.29
C ILE A 493 -12.97 17.28 11.73
N VAL A 494 -11.72 17.72 11.56
CA VAL A 494 -11.41 19.03 10.98
C VAL A 494 -11.96 19.15 9.55
N SER A 495 -11.86 18.09 8.74
CA SER A 495 -12.42 18.06 7.38
C SER A 495 -13.94 18.20 7.41
N ILE A 496 -14.64 17.53 8.32
CA ILE A 496 -16.11 17.65 8.48
C ILE A 496 -16.49 19.07 8.88
N LEU A 497 -15.82 19.63 9.89
CA LEU A 497 -16.10 20.99 10.38
C LEU A 497 -15.87 22.03 9.28
N LEU A 498 -14.78 21.89 8.52
CA LEU A 498 -14.50 22.76 7.39
C LEU A 498 -15.55 22.62 6.30
N ARG A 499 -15.90 21.38 5.93
CA ARG A 499 -16.90 21.12 4.90
C ARG A 499 -18.25 21.70 5.27
N PHE A 500 -18.66 21.52 6.52
CA PHE A 500 -19.87 22.11 7.07
C PHE A 500 -19.81 23.64 7.03
N TRP A 501 -18.71 24.24 7.47
CA TRP A 501 -18.51 25.69 7.47
C TRP A 501 -18.59 26.30 6.06
N VAL A 502 -17.88 25.76 5.08
CA VAL A 502 -17.90 26.30 3.71
C VAL A 502 -19.27 26.07 3.04
N SER A 503 -19.94 24.95 3.35
CA SER A 503 -21.32 24.71 2.88
C SER A 503 -22.30 25.71 3.48
N LEU A 504 -22.16 26.03 4.77
CA LEU A 504 -22.95 27.05 5.45
C LEU A 504 -22.69 28.43 4.85
N ALA A 505 -21.43 28.78 4.58
CA ALA A 505 -21.07 30.04 3.94
C ALA A 505 -21.73 30.16 2.55
N CYS A 506 -21.65 29.11 1.72
CA CYS A 506 -22.34 29.07 0.42
C CYS A 506 -23.85 29.22 0.58
N PHE A 507 -24.45 28.54 1.56
CA PHE A 507 -25.89 28.63 1.83
C PHE A 507 -26.31 30.04 2.26
N LEU A 508 -25.49 30.74 3.05
CA LEU A 508 -25.76 32.11 3.51
C LEU A 508 -25.56 33.17 2.40
N GLU A 509 -24.70 32.90 1.42
CA GLU A 509 -24.47 33.79 0.27
C GLU A 509 -25.64 33.77 -0.73
N VAL A 510 -26.41 32.68 -0.79
CA VAL A 510 -27.61 32.60 -1.63
C VAL A 510 -28.71 33.52 -1.09
N ASN A 511 -29.16 34.45 -1.94
CA ASN A 511 -30.05 35.58 -1.66
C ASN A 511 -31.20 35.29 -0.66
N ALA A 512 -31.40 36.20 0.29
CA ALA A 512 -32.18 35.99 1.50
C ALA A 512 -33.71 35.90 1.29
N SER A 513 -34.22 36.34 0.13
CA SER A 513 -35.66 36.54 -0.10
C SER A 513 -36.49 35.28 -0.39
N ARG A 514 -35.89 34.08 -0.41
CA ARG A 514 -36.55 32.82 -0.77
C ARG A 514 -36.62 31.82 0.39
N THR A 515 -37.56 30.87 0.31
CA THR A 515 -37.74 29.79 1.30
C THR A 515 -36.46 28.95 1.46
N ASN A 516 -36.24 28.38 2.66
CA ASN A 516 -35.03 27.60 2.98
C ASN A 516 -34.80 26.41 2.02
N LEU A 517 -35.88 25.73 1.60
CA LEU A 517 -35.80 24.62 0.65
C LEU A 517 -35.33 25.09 -0.73
N HIS A 518 -35.86 26.21 -1.20
CA HIS A 518 -35.42 26.82 -2.46
C HIS A 518 -33.96 27.27 -2.38
N ARG A 519 -33.55 27.85 -1.25
CA ARG A 519 -32.15 28.23 -1.00
C ARG A 519 -31.22 27.02 -1.01
N ALA A 520 -31.61 25.92 -0.37
CA ALA A 520 -30.84 24.68 -0.36
C ALA A 520 -30.70 24.10 -1.78
N TRP A 521 -31.80 24.02 -2.53
CA TRP A 521 -31.77 23.57 -3.93
C TRP A 521 -30.87 24.46 -4.80
N GLN A 522 -31.00 25.78 -4.66
CA GLN A 522 -30.13 26.73 -5.36
C GLN A 522 -28.66 26.55 -5.00
N THR A 523 -28.35 26.34 -3.72
CA THR A 523 -26.98 26.06 -3.27
C THR A 523 -26.42 24.81 -3.94
N VAL A 524 -27.20 23.73 -4.01
CA VAL A 524 -26.79 22.50 -4.73
C VAL A 524 -26.55 22.78 -6.22
N THR A 525 -27.43 23.54 -6.88
CA THR A 525 -27.23 23.92 -8.29
C THR A 525 -26.07 24.89 -8.52
N LEU A 526 -25.69 25.68 -7.51
CA LEU A 526 -24.52 26.56 -7.56
C LEU A 526 -23.22 25.80 -7.32
N LEU A 527 -23.29 24.67 -6.62
CA LEU A 527 -22.11 23.84 -6.39
C LEU A 527 -21.80 22.95 -7.60
N PHE A 528 -22.79 22.32 -8.25
CA PHE A 528 -22.53 21.19 -9.15
C PHE A 528 -22.47 21.52 -10.67
N PRO A 529 -23.43 22.16 -11.35
CA PRO A 529 -23.25 22.51 -12.77
C PRO A 529 -22.44 23.80 -12.99
N THR A 530 -22.64 24.84 -12.18
CA THR A 530 -22.03 26.15 -12.43
C THR A 530 -20.53 26.14 -12.23
N THR A 531 -20.02 25.40 -11.24
CA THR A 531 -18.58 25.35 -10.97
C THR A 531 -17.79 24.69 -12.10
N PHE A 532 -18.32 23.60 -12.68
CA PHE A 532 -17.64 22.89 -13.78
C PHE A 532 -17.75 23.61 -15.13
N GLY A 533 -18.75 24.48 -15.31
CA GLY A 533 -18.93 25.24 -16.55
C GLY A 533 -18.31 26.64 -16.55
N ARG A 534 -18.00 27.23 -15.39
CA ARG A 534 -17.63 28.66 -15.27
C ARG A 534 -16.26 28.99 -15.86
N HIS A 535 -15.23 28.24 -15.50
CA HIS A 535 -13.86 28.51 -15.93
C HIS A 535 -13.01 27.24 -15.97
N PRO A 536 -12.24 26.99 -17.05
CA PRO A 536 -11.53 25.72 -17.23
C PRO A 536 -10.51 25.40 -16.13
N ALA A 537 -9.85 26.40 -15.52
CA ALA A 537 -8.95 26.14 -14.37
C ALA A 537 -9.70 25.58 -13.16
N GLN A 538 -10.87 26.14 -12.85
CA GLN A 538 -11.72 25.67 -11.76
C GLN A 538 -12.28 24.28 -12.07
N SER A 539 -12.69 24.04 -13.32
CA SER A 539 -13.15 22.73 -13.80
C SER A 539 -12.06 21.67 -13.67
N SER A 540 -10.79 22.02 -13.95
CA SER A 540 -9.64 21.12 -13.79
C SER A 540 -9.49 20.65 -12.34
N ILE A 541 -9.47 21.59 -11.38
CA ILE A 541 -9.30 21.25 -9.95
C ILE A 541 -10.53 20.50 -9.41
N SER A 542 -11.73 20.93 -9.80
CA SER A 542 -12.98 20.27 -9.36
C SER A 542 -13.09 18.85 -9.94
N SER A 543 -12.67 18.64 -11.19
CA SER A 543 -12.59 17.30 -11.79
C SER A 543 -11.56 16.43 -11.09
N ASP A 544 -10.40 16.98 -10.75
CA ASP A 544 -9.36 16.26 -10.04
C ASP A 544 -9.88 15.82 -8.67
N HIS A 545 -10.60 16.70 -7.96
CA HIS A 545 -11.25 16.39 -6.69
C HIS A 545 -12.23 15.22 -6.79
N VAL A 546 -13.15 15.26 -7.76
CA VAL A 546 -14.12 14.16 -7.99
C VAL A 546 -13.39 12.85 -8.27
N CYS A 547 -12.32 12.89 -9.08
CA CYS A 547 -11.52 11.71 -9.36
C CYS A 547 -10.80 11.19 -8.11
N VAL A 548 -10.25 12.06 -7.27
CA VAL A 548 -9.65 11.67 -5.97
C VAL A 548 -10.70 11.03 -5.08
N ALA A 549 -11.88 11.64 -4.93
CA ALA A 549 -12.96 11.12 -4.08
C ALA A 549 -13.42 9.74 -4.55
N LEU A 550 -13.68 9.56 -5.84
CA LEU A 550 -14.04 8.28 -6.44
C LEU A 550 -12.94 7.23 -6.21
N SER A 551 -11.69 7.61 -6.43
CA SER A 551 -10.53 6.72 -6.26
C SER A 551 -10.35 6.32 -4.80
N ALA A 552 -10.56 7.24 -3.85
CA ALA A 552 -10.54 6.98 -2.42
C ALA A 552 -11.67 6.03 -2.02
N THR A 553 -12.89 6.22 -2.53
CA THR A 553 -14.02 5.30 -2.29
C THR A 553 -13.71 3.89 -2.79
N VAL A 554 -13.19 3.75 -4.01
CA VAL A 554 -12.78 2.45 -4.58
C VAL A 554 -11.69 1.80 -3.75
N PHE A 555 -10.69 2.58 -3.32
CA PHE A 555 -9.63 2.11 -2.44
C PHE A 555 -10.16 1.63 -1.08
N VAL A 556 -11.02 2.41 -0.42
CA VAL A 556 -11.67 2.04 0.85
C VAL A 556 -12.45 0.74 0.70
N LEU A 557 -13.22 0.58 -0.39
CA LEU A 557 -14.00 -0.63 -0.66
C LEU A 557 -13.10 -1.88 -0.80
N ILE A 558 -12.06 -1.80 -1.63
CA ILE A 558 -11.17 -2.94 -1.88
C ILE A 558 -10.33 -3.25 -0.64
N GLU A 559 -9.75 -2.24 0.00
CA GLU A 559 -8.83 -2.43 1.11
C GLU A 559 -9.55 -2.83 2.41
N SER A 560 -10.75 -2.30 2.66
CA SER A 560 -11.55 -2.72 3.83
C SER A 560 -11.90 -4.19 3.80
N GLY A 561 -12.34 -4.73 2.66
CA GLY A 561 -12.62 -6.16 2.53
C GLY A 561 -11.39 -7.04 2.76
N LEU A 562 -10.21 -6.59 2.31
CA LEU A 562 -8.94 -7.28 2.58
C LEU A 562 -8.60 -7.29 4.07
N TRP A 563 -8.75 -6.15 4.77
CA TRP A 563 -8.49 -6.07 6.20
C TRP A 563 -9.52 -6.85 7.03
N LEU A 564 -10.79 -6.82 6.65
CA LEU A 564 -11.83 -7.64 7.29
C LEU A 564 -11.52 -9.14 7.14
N TRP A 565 -11.06 -9.57 5.96
CA TRP A 565 -10.58 -10.93 5.75
C TRP A 565 -9.37 -11.26 6.64
N LYS A 566 -8.36 -10.39 6.68
CA LYS A 566 -7.16 -10.61 7.53
C LYS A 566 -7.53 -10.68 9.01
N THR A 567 -8.45 -9.83 9.47
CA THR A 567 -8.97 -9.85 10.85
C THR A 567 -9.79 -11.11 11.14
N ALA A 568 -10.61 -11.57 10.19
CA ALA A 568 -11.35 -12.82 10.30
C ALA A 568 -10.42 -14.04 10.43
N VAL A 569 -9.39 -14.11 9.60
CA VAL A 569 -8.38 -15.20 9.66
C VAL A 569 -7.54 -15.12 10.93
N ALA A 570 -7.23 -13.90 11.38
CA ALA A 570 -6.49 -13.65 12.62
C ALA A 570 -7.33 -13.80 13.90
N SER A 571 -8.64 -14.05 13.79
CA SER A 571 -9.44 -14.30 14.98
C SER A 571 -9.03 -15.64 15.62
N PRO A 572 -8.89 -15.71 16.95
CA PRO A 572 -8.65 -16.97 17.65
C PRO A 572 -9.82 -17.96 17.56
N SER A 573 -11.03 -17.48 17.23
CA SER A 573 -12.21 -18.33 17.02
C SER A 573 -12.36 -18.83 15.59
N CYS A 574 -11.46 -18.42 14.69
CA CYS A 574 -11.44 -18.88 13.30
C CYS A 574 -11.17 -20.38 13.26
N TYR A 575 -12.18 -21.15 12.80
CA TYR A 575 -12.03 -22.56 12.49
C TYR A 575 -12.09 -22.74 10.98
N LEU A 576 -10.95 -23.11 10.39
CA LEU A 576 -10.87 -23.60 9.03
C LEU A 576 -11.12 -25.12 9.08
N PRO A 577 -12.20 -25.63 8.45
CA PRO A 577 -12.39 -27.06 8.34
C PRO A 577 -11.15 -27.69 7.69
N PRO A 578 -10.63 -28.81 8.21
CA PRO A 578 -9.57 -29.54 7.52
C PRO A 578 -10.06 -29.92 6.12
N ASP A 579 -9.23 -29.65 5.11
CA ASP A 579 -9.53 -29.65 3.66
C ASP A 579 -9.87 -31.04 3.07
N GLY A 580 -10.38 -31.99 3.86
CA GLY A 580 -10.64 -33.36 3.41
C GLY A 580 -11.58 -34.21 4.26
N ALA A 581 -12.25 -33.65 5.27
CA ALA A 581 -13.11 -34.48 6.13
C ALA A 581 -14.45 -34.88 5.48
N ASP A 582 -14.91 -34.17 4.44
CA ASP A 582 -16.24 -34.38 3.87
C ASP A 582 -16.24 -34.99 2.46
N ASP A 583 -15.08 -35.17 1.80
CA ASP A 583 -14.98 -35.67 0.42
C ASP A 583 -14.38 -37.08 0.31
N GLU A 584 -14.12 -37.78 1.43
CA GLU A 584 -13.69 -39.20 1.42
C GLU A 584 -14.71 -40.17 0.77
N ASN A 585 -15.88 -39.69 0.33
CA ASN A 585 -16.92 -40.54 -0.23
C ASN A 585 -17.31 -40.21 -1.69
N LYS A 586 -16.50 -39.43 -2.42
CA LYS A 586 -16.69 -39.25 -3.87
C LYS A 586 -15.54 -39.90 -4.62
N GLY A 587 -15.91 -40.95 -5.35
CA GLY A 587 -15.02 -41.86 -6.06
C GLY A 587 -13.92 -41.17 -6.86
N GLU A 588 -12.78 -41.85 -6.85
CA GLU A 588 -11.50 -41.53 -7.47
C GLU A 588 -11.61 -41.39 -9.00
N ASP A 589 -12.07 -40.24 -9.51
CA ASP A 589 -11.79 -39.87 -10.90
C ASP A 589 -10.60 -38.90 -10.93
N HIS A 590 -9.45 -39.51 -11.24
CA HIS A 590 -8.11 -39.06 -10.95
C HIS A 590 -7.52 -38.20 -12.09
N ASP A 591 -8.17 -37.11 -12.49
CA ASP A 591 -7.63 -36.23 -13.55
C ASP A 591 -7.05 -34.92 -13.02
N GLY A 592 -5.72 -34.97 -12.78
CA GLY A 592 -4.68 -33.99 -13.15
C GLY A 592 -4.80 -32.47 -12.91
N HIS A 593 -5.93 -31.91 -12.48
CA HIS A 593 -6.09 -30.47 -12.38
C HIS A 593 -5.39 -29.90 -11.15
N VAL A 594 -4.18 -29.41 -11.37
CA VAL A 594 -3.33 -28.69 -10.42
C VAL A 594 -4.08 -27.48 -9.83
N LEU A 595 -4.58 -27.67 -8.61
CA LEU A 595 -4.62 -26.72 -7.49
C LEU A 595 -4.81 -25.23 -7.86
N HIS A 596 -5.92 -24.91 -8.54
CA HIS A 596 -6.55 -23.60 -8.33
C HIS A 596 -7.26 -23.64 -6.99
N GLY A 597 -6.47 -23.50 -5.91
CA GLY A 597 -6.98 -23.46 -4.53
C GLY A 597 -8.08 -22.41 -4.44
N ARG A 598 -9.34 -22.87 -4.47
CA ARG A 598 -10.51 -22.03 -4.25
C ARG A 598 -10.32 -21.41 -2.88
N PHE A 599 -10.38 -20.09 -2.78
CA PHE A 599 -10.37 -19.43 -1.48
C PHE A 599 -11.47 -20.06 -0.61
N PRO A 600 -11.16 -20.47 0.63
CA PRO A 600 -12.12 -21.16 1.49
C PRO A 600 -13.36 -20.27 1.64
N THR A 601 -14.49 -20.74 1.10
CA THR A 601 -15.68 -19.89 0.94
C THR A 601 -16.46 -19.67 2.23
N LEU A 602 -16.06 -20.32 3.34
CA LEU A 602 -16.77 -20.22 4.61
C LEU A 602 -15.83 -20.25 5.80
N ILE A 603 -15.43 -19.07 6.28
CA ILE A 603 -14.75 -18.93 7.57
C ILE A 603 -15.80 -19.05 8.67
N LYS A 604 -15.69 -20.08 9.53
CA LYS A 604 -16.53 -20.17 10.74
C LYS A 604 -15.84 -19.38 11.86
N LEU A 605 -16.52 -18.32 12.31
CA LEU A 605 -16.14 -17.46 13.44
C LEU A 605 -17.15 -17.64 14.56
N ASP A 606 -16.71 -17.47 15.81
CA ASP A 606 -17.63 -17.34 16.93
C ASP A 606 -18.53 -16.11 16.77
N ARG A 607 -19.72 -16.15 17.41
CA ARG A 607 -20.76 -15.14 17.30
C ARG A 607 -20.26 -13.74 17.69
N LEU A 608 -19.32 -13.64 18.64
CA LEU A 608 -18.77 -12.36 19.09
C LEU A 608 -17.86 -11.72 18.05
N ASP A 609 -16.89 -12.47 17.52
CA ASP A 609 -15.98 -11.97 16.50
C ASP A 609 -16.73 -11.64 15.21
N ARG A 610 -17.71 -12.47 14.87
CA ARG A 610 -18.65 -12.22 13.78
C ARG A 610 -19.37 -10.87 13.92
N LYS A 611 -19.88 -10.56 15.13
CA LYS A 611 -20.55 -9.29 15.42
C LYS A 611 -19.59 -8.09 15.32
N VAL A 612 -18.33 -8.26 15.75
CA VAL A 612 -17.30 -7.21 15.65
C VAL A 612 -16.98 -6.91 14.18
N ILE A 613 -16.73 -7.95 13.38
CA ILE A 613 -16.41 -7.83 11.94
C ILE A 613 -17.59 -7.20 11.18
N GLU A 614 -18.82 -7.62 11.46
CA GLU A 614 -20.01 -7.03 10.83
C GLU A 614 -20.19 -5.57 11.23
N THR A 615 -20.01 -5.23 12.53
CA THR A 615 -20.07 -3.83 12.99
C THR A 615 -19.05 -2.97 12.25
N GLN A 616 -17.82 -3.46 12.10
CA GLN A 616 -16.76 -2.77 11.38
C GLN A 616 -17.10 -2.60 9.90
N ALA A 617 -17.64 -3.64 9.25
CA ALA A 617 -18.10 -3.58 7.86
C ALA A 617 -19.23 -2.56 7.67
N CYS A 618 -20.22 -2.55 8.58
CA CYS A 618 -21.29 -1.56 8.58
C CYS A 618 -20.77 -0.13 8.75
N VAL A 619 -19.78 0.10 9.62
CA VAL A 619 -19.17 1.43 9.80
C VAL A 619 -18.53 1.91 8.49
N VAL A 620 -17.82 1.04 7.76
CA VAL A 620 -17.25 1.39 6.45
C VAL A 620 -18.34 1.73 5.44
N VAL A 621 -19.40 0.93 5.36
CA VAL A 621 -20.51 1.20 4.43
C VAL A 621 -21.21 2.51 4.78
N VAL A 622 -21.50 2.77 6.05
CA VAL A 622 -22.08 4.05 6.50
C VAL A 622 -21.17 5.22 6.14
N LEU A 623 -19.86 5.08 6.35
CA LEU A 623 -18.88 6.10 6.01
C LEU A 623 -18.85 6.41 4.50
N LEU A 624 -18.99 5.38 3.65
CA LEU A 624 -19.07 5.53 2.20
C LEU A 624 -20.39 6.13 1.74
N VAL A 625 -21.51 5.72 2.32
CA VAL A 625 -22.85 6.28 2.03
C VAL A 625 -22.92 7.76 2.41
N LEU A 626 -22.30 8.14 3.54
CA LEU A 626 -22.21 9.53 3.98
C LEU A 626 -21.12 10.33 3.26
N SER A 627 -20.30 9.71 2.41
CA SER A 627 -19.16 10.38 1.77
C SER A 627 -19.51 11.63 0.96
N PRO A 628 -20.61 11.68 0.18
CA PRO A 628 -21.00 12.90 -0.52
C PRO A 628 -21.30 14.08 0.41
N LEU A 629 -21.74 13.81 1.64
CA LEU A 629 -22.04 14.82 2.66
C LEU A 629 -20.77 15.22 3.44
N LEU A 630 -19.98 14.24 3.86
CA LEU A 630 -18.78 14.45 4.67
C LEU A 630 -17.62 15.03 3.85
N GLY A 631 -17.59 14.74 2.54
CA GLY A 631 -16.44 14.96 1.66
C GLY A 631 -15.48 13.77 1.66
N GLY A 632 -14.83 13.54 0.51
CA GLY A 632 -13.81 12.52 0.31
C GLY A 632 -12.63 12.65 1.27
N SER A 633 -12.23 13.88 1.65
CA SER A 633 -11.17 14.09 2.66
C SER A 633 -11.53 13.50 4.02
N ALA A 634 -12.74 13.79 4.51
CA ALA A 634 -13.21 13.31 5.80
C ALA A 634 -13.40 11.78 5.77
N THR A 635 -14.07 11.27 4.74
CA THR A 635 -14.26 9.83 4.51
C THR A 635 -12.94 9.09 4.51
N PHE A 636 -11.96 9.55 3.73
CA PHE A 636 -10.66 8.90 3.64
C PHE A 636 -9.91 8.96 4.98
N SER A 637 -9.90 10.11 5.67
CA SER A 637 -9.26 10.26 6.98
C SER A 637 -9.88 9.34 8.04
N LEU A 638 -11.21 9.34 8.17
CA LEU A 638 -11.90 8.49 9.14
C LEU A 638 -11.68 6.99 8.84
N TYR A 639 -11.65 6.62 7.57
CA TYR A 639 -11.27 5.26 7.17
C TYR A 639 -9.85 4.91 7.60
N LEU A 640 -8.87 5.78 7.35
CA LEU A 640 -7.48 5.55 7.75
C LEU A 640 -7.33 5.40 9.27
N ALA A 641 -8.14 6.12 10.06
CA ALA A 641 -8.18 5.95 11.51
C ALA A 641 -8.67 4.54 11.91
N VAL A 642 -9.76 4.05 11.29
CA VAL A 642 -10.27 2.68 11.48
C VAL A 642 -9.22 1.65 11.06
N ARG A 643 -8.60 1.88 9.90
CA ARG A 643 -7.57 1.02 9.34
C ARG A 643 -6.34 0.89 10.25
N CYS A 644 -5.88 1.97 10.88
CA CYS A 644 -4.78 1.91 11.84
C CYS A 644 -5.02 0.88 12.95
N MET A 645 -6.28 0.72 13.40
CA MET A 645 -6.61 -0.30 14.37
C MET A 645 -6.48 -1.71 13.83
N TRP A 646 -6.98 -1.97 12.62
CA TRP A 646 -6.87 -3.29 12.02
C TRP A 646 -5.42 -3.70 11.82
N VAL A 647 -4.57 -2.76 11.36
CA VAL A 647 -3.13 -2.99 11.23
C VAL A 647 -2.53 -3.39 12.58
N GLU A 648 -2.85 -2.66 13.65
CA GLU A 648 -2.29 -2.95 14.97
C GLU A 648 -2.82 -4.26 15.57
N GLN A 649 -4.11 -4.55 15.41
CA GLN A 649 -4.71 -5.82 15.83
C GLN A 649 -4.04 -7.01 15.11
N TYR A 650 -3.86 -6.90 13.80
CA TYR A 650 -3.19 -7.93 13.00
C TYR A 650 -1.72 -8.10 13.40
N GLN A 651 -0.99 -7.00 13.66
CA GLN A 651 0.39 -7.08 14.15
C GLN A 651 0.49 -7.77 15.51
N ARG A 652 -0.43 -7.48 16.44
CA ARG A 652 -0.49 -8.17 17.75
C ARG A 652 -0.75 -9.66 17.59
N TYR A 653 -1.68 -10.03 16.71
CA TYR A 653 -1.96 -11.43 16.40
C TYR A 653 -0.73 -12.13 15.84
N ARG A 654 -0.07 -11.52 14.84
CA ARG A 654 1.13 -12.10 14.23
C ARG A 654 2.26 -12.28 15.24
N ALA A 655 2.50 -11.27 16.09
CA ALA A 655 3.51 -11.37 17.16
C ALA A 655 3.19 -12.51 18.15
N ALA A 656 1.92 -12.70 18.51
CA ALA A 656 1.51 -13.82 19.37
C ALA A 656 1.72 -15.17 18.66
N GLN A 657 1.42 -15.26 17.36
CA GLN A 657 1.64 -16.46 16.57
C GLN A 657 3.14 -16.81 16.47
N ASP A 658 4.00 -15.82 16.20
CA ASP A 658 5.44 -15.99 16.15
C ASP A 658 5.99 -16.45 17.53
N ASP A 659 5.51 -15.88 18.64
CA ASP A 659 5.86 -16.30 19.99
C ASP A 659 5.44 -17.77 20.27
N THR A 660 4.24 -18.17 19.84
CA THR A 660 3.80 -19.57 20.00
C THR A 660 4.63 -20.54 19.16
N PHE A 661 5.02 -20.13 17.95
CA PHE A 661 5.88 -20.92 17.08
C PHE A 661 7.27 -21.11 17.72
N LEU A 662 7.89 -20.03 18.20
CA LEU A 662 9.18 -20.07 18.89
C LEU A 662 9.13 -20.97 20.14
N ARG A 663 8.06 -20.89 20.95
CA ARG A 663 7.90 -21.78 22.12
C ARG A 663 7.72 -23.25 21.74
N ARG A 664 7.00 -23.54 20.65
CA ARG A 664 6.81 -24.92 20.17
C ARG A 664 8.13 -25.53 19.70
N THR A 665 8.96 -24.74 19.02
CA THR A 665 10.32 -25.14 18.62
C THR A 665 11.19 -25.38 19.86
N GLN A 666 11.12 -24.50 20.86
CA GLN A 666 11.88 -24.65 22.10
C GLN A 666 11.47 -25.89 22.92
N HIS A 667 10.18 -26.22 22.99
CA HIS A 667 9.72 -27.42 23.71
C HIS A 667 10.02 -28.74 22.97
N ARG A 668 10.05 -28.73 21.63
CA ARG A 668 10.38 -29.93 20.86
C ARG A 668 11.87 -30.33 21.00
N GLY A 669 12.74 -29.37 21.29
CA GLY A 669 14.18 -29.58 21.51
C GLY A 669 14.56 -30.46 22.72
N HIS A 670 13.62 -30.85 23.58
CA HIS A 670 13.91 -31.78 24.68
C HIS A 670 13.72 -33.27 24.32
N ALA A 671 13.14 -33.59 23.17
CA ALA A 671 12.98 -34.98 22.72
C ALA A 671 14.05 -35.37 21.68
N VAL A 672 15.28 -35.62 22.15
CA VAL A 672 16.33 -36.49 21.56
C VAL A 672 16.55 -36.37 20.03
N GLU A 673 16.86 -35.18 19.52
CA GLU A 673 17.58 -35.05 18.25
C GLU A 673 18.70 -34.04 18.45
N LYS A 674 19.94 -34.55 18.49
CA LYS A 674 21.11 -33.74 18.79
C LYS A 674 21.51 -33.01 17.50
N VAL A 675 21.04 -31.77 17.34
CA VAL A 675 21.51 -30.87 16.27
C VAL A 675 23.02 -30.68 16.48
N VAL A 676 23.82 -31.10 15.51
CA VAL A 676 25.29 -31.18 15.65
C VAL A 676 25.95 -29.88 15.23
N GLU A 677 25.41 -29.22 14.21
CA GLU A 677 25.98 -27.98 13.69
C GLU A 677 24.86 -27.11 13.08
N ASP A 678 24.74 -25.87 13.58
CA ASP A 678 23.92 -24.81 13.00
C ASP A 678 24.88 -23.71 12.57
N THR A 679 25.12 -23.60 11.25
CA THR A 679 26.00 -22.57 10.68
C THR A 679 25.15 -21.52 9.97
N GLU A 680 25.30 -20.27 10.41
CA GLU A 680 24.65 -19.10 9.82
C GLU A 680 25.69 -18.29 9.03
N GLU A 681 25.65 -18.38 7.70
CA GLU A 681 26.46 -17.54 6.81
C GLU A 681 25.66 -16.31 6.39
N VAL A 682 26.19 -15.12 6.66
CA VAL A 682 25.58 -13.85 6.28
C VAL A 682 26.38 -13.23 5.14
N GLN A 683 25.84 -13.28 3.92
CA GLN A 683 26.46 -12.69 2.74
C GLN A 683 25.76 -11.38 2.37
N LEU A 684 26.55 -10.31 2.23
CA LEU A 684 26.06 -9.07 1.63
C LEU A 684 26.15 -9.19 0.11
N LEU A 685 25.01 -9.31 -0.55
CA LEU A 685 24.92 -9.36 -2.01
C LEU A 685 24.42 -8.02 -2.53
N GLU A 686 25.10 -7.47 -3.52
CA GLU A 686 24.59 -6.38 -4.33
C GLU A 686 24.11 -6.99 -5.65
N ASN A 687 22.83 -6.84 -5.96
CA ASN A 687 22.31 -7.33 -7.24
C ASN A 687 22.81 -6.44 -8.39
N GLU A 688 22.62 -6.87 -9.64
CA GLU A 688 22.97 -6.12 -10.86
C GLU A 688 22.35 -4.71 -10.92
N GLU A 689 21.38 -4.43 -10.04
CA GLU A 689 20.63 -3.19 -9.98
C GLU A 689 21.08 -2.26 -8.84
N GLY A 690 22.13 -2.64 -8.10
CA GLY A 690 22.71 -1.86 -6.99
C GLY A 690 21.91 -1.95 -5.67
N GLU A 691 20.92 -2.84 -5.59
CA GLU A 691 20.21 -3.09 -4.34
C GLU A 691 21.01 -4.08 -3.49
N ARG A 692 21.27 -3.68 -2.26
CA ARG A 692 21.98 -4.50 -1.28
C ARG A 692 20.97 -5.41 -0.58
N CYS A 693 21.25 -6.69 -0.54
CA CYS A 693 20.51 -7.70 0.19
C CYS A 693 21.47 -8.41 1.13
N ILE A 694 21.02 -8.69 2.35
CA ILE A 694 21.69 -9.63 3.23
C ILE A 694 21.08 -11.00 2.94
N GLU A 695 21.85 -11.90 2.36
CA GLU A 695 21.49 -13.32 2.27
C GLU A 695 22.02 -14.05 3.50
N VAL A 696 21.11 -14.43 4.39
CA VAL A 696 21.37 -15.30 5.52
C VAL A 696 21.12 -16.73 5.06
N ARG A 697 22.17 -17.53 4.98
CA ARG A 697 22.10 -18.97 4.73
C ARG A 697 22.23 -19.66 6.06
N ARG A 698 21.18 -20.34 6.50
CA ARG A 698 21.23 -21.21 7.69
C ARG A 698 21.25 -22.65 7.24
N MET A 699 22.29 -23.36 7.63
CA MET A 699 22.48 -24.76 7.32
C MET A 699 22.27 -25.57 8.60
N TYR A 700 21.17 -26.34 8.63
CA TYR A 700 20.86 -27.26 9.72
C TYR A 700 21.37 -28.66 9.34
N ILE A 701 22.34 -29.16 10.10
CA ILE A 701 22.86 -30.53 9.94
C ILE A 701 22.31 -31.38 11.08
N SER A 702 21.40 -32.31 10.76
CA SER A 702 20.92 -33.31 11.71
C SER A 702 21.65 -34.64 11.51
N GLU A 703 22.20 -35.17 12.60
CA GLU A 703 22.81 -36.50 12.65
C GLU A 703 21.88 -37.44 13.40
N LEU A 704 21.46 -38.55 12.76
CA LEU A 704 20.93 -39.67 13.52
C LEU A 704 22.12 -40.34 14.20
N ARG A 705 22.19 -40.21 15.52
CA ARG A 705 23.04 -41.12 16.29
C ARG A 705 22.33 -42.47 16.35
N PRO A 706 22.90 -43.55 15.81
CA PRO A 706 22.33 -44.88 16.01
C PRO A 706 22.23 -45.12 17.52
N ARG A 707 21.01 -45.38 18.00
CA ARG A 707 20.73 -45.73 19.40
C ARG A 707 21.65 -46.90 19.73
N SER A 708 22.64 -46.71 20.60
CA SER A 708 23.50 -47.81 21.00
C SER A 708 22.60 -48.86 21.64
N ILE A 709 22.42 -50.00 20.98
CA ILE A 709 21.73 -51.16 21.55
C ILE A 709 22.55 -51.53 22.78
N SER A 710 22.05 -51.19 23.95
CA SER A 710 22.66 -51.58 25.22
C SER A 710 22.64 -53.10 25.28
N SER A 711 23.83 -53.68 25.12
CA SER A 711 24.13 -55.09 25.35
C SER A 711 23.49 -55.54 26.67
N THR A 712 22.45 -56.37 26.57
CA THR A 712 21.91 -57.18 27.66
C THR A 712 23.04 -57.95 28.35
N ARG A 713 23.28 -57.63 29.62
CA ARG A 713 24.16 -58.38 30.53
C ARG A 713 23.28 -59.34 31.33
N PRO A 714 23.54 -60.65 31.35
CA PRO A 714 22.69 -61.60 32.07
C PRO A 714 23.01 -61.60 33.56
N ASP A 715 21.95 -61.75 34.35
CA ASP A 715 21.90 -61.91 35.80
C ASP A 715 22.67 -63.14 36.31
N LEU A 716 23.21 -63.03 37.54
CA LEU A 716 23.39 -64.17 38.45
C LEU A 716 23.38 -63.72 39.93
N ARG A 717 22.30 -64.17 40.60
CA ARG A 717 22.18 -64.70 41.98
C ARG A 717 22.11 -63.80 43.25
N HIS A 718 20.94 -63.94 43.88
CA HIS A 718 20.63 -64.39 45.25
C HIS A 718 21.09 -63.59 46.49
N GLY A 719 20.13 -63.35 47.40
CA GLY A 719 20.38 -63.38 48.85
C GLY A 719 19.48 -62.51 49.73
N THR A 720 18.34 -63.07 50.18
CA THR A 720 17.79 -63.05 51.56
C THR A 720 17.55 -61.73 52.35
N SER A 721 16.27 -61.58 52.73
CA SER A 721 15.71 -61.42 54.10
C SER A 721 16.16 -60.26 55.02
N GLY A 722 15.18 -59.52 55.57
CA GLY A 722 15.33 -58.77 56.83
C GLY A 722 14.43 -57.55 57.02
N ASP A 723 13.36 -57.73 57.81
CA ASP A 723 12.80 -56.85 58.85
C ASP A 723 12.29 -55.41 58.59
N VAL A 724 10.97 -55.29 58.79
CA VAL A 724 10.24 -54.43 59.75
C VAL A 724 11.05 -53.30 60.42
N VAL A 725 10.70 -52.03 60.17
CA VAL A 725 10.50 -50.99 61.20
C VAL A 725 9.50 -49.92 60.72
N GLN A 726 8.61 -49.60 61.65
CA GLN A 726 7.51 -48.65 61.71
C GLN A 726 7.98 -47.18 61.85
N GLY A 727 7.33 -46.20 61.20
CA GLY A 727 7.63 -44.79 61.50
C GLY A 727 6.95 -43.69 60.65
N ARG A 728 5.85 -43.14 61.19
CA ARG A 728 5.40 -41.73 61.22
C ARG A 728 5.48 -40.81 59.97
N THR A 729 4.28 -40.39 59.56
CA THR A 729 3.79 -39.00 59.37
C THR A 729 4.81 -37.86 59.19
N GLN A 730 4.70 -37.12 58.07
CA GLN A 730 4.49 -35.66 58.09
C GLN A 730 4.16 -35.08 56.71
N THR A 731 2.97 -34.49 56.62
CA THR A 731 2.52 -33.48 55.67
C THR A 731 3.36 -32.21 55.79
N ILE A 732 3.95 -31.74 54.67
CA ILE A 732 4.44 -30.36 54.55
C ILE A 732 3.87 -29.73 53.28
N THR A 733 2.92 -28.83 53.50
CA THR A 733 2.53 -27.73 52.62
C THR A 733 3.74 -26.85 52.31
N ASN A 734 3.97 -26.51 51.05
CA ASN A 734 4.83 -25.38 50.73
C ASN A 734 4.09 -24.33 49.89
N ARG A 735 4.01 -23.15 50.50
CA ARG A 735 3.42 -21.91 50.05
C ARG A 735 4.55 -20.89 50.10
N ARG A 736 4.53 -19.93 49.16
CA ARG A 736 5.41 -18.74 49.00
C ARG A 736 6.47 -18.92 47.90
N ARG A 737 6.80 -17.89 47.11
CA ARG A 737 6.58 -16.45 47.28
C ARG A 737 6.47 -15.78 45.92
#